data_AF-A0A261CR87-F1
#
_entry.id   AF-A0A261CR87-F1
#
_cell.length_a   1.000
_cell.length_b   1.000
_cell.length_c   1.000
_cell.angle_alpha   90.00
_cell.angle_beta   90.00
_cell.angle_gamma   90.00
#
_symmetry.space_group_name_H-M   'P 1'
#
loop_
_entity.id
_entity.type
_entity.pdbx_description
1 polymer ?
#
loop_
_entity_poly.entity_id
_entity_poly.type
_entity_poly.pdbx_seq_one_letter_code
_entity_poly.pdbx_strand_id
1 'polypeptide(L)'
;MHYGLLICVFWLQFSSVAGYNYVGCTFTIKGNIAWGDAQMKCQPGGCLVKLVPRSDAVLKLTFQEKYNNMEVSVIRKTTNETIYLKRFSKLRNRQYLVNQNEGLLLNYTNCNLIEAPVFEYQYTSLGHRTCGPILKRVGFEQKIIQQIREVSRSGNCSYHLIPLNAENIGMETLFMTSTPKKTIEVTIDDDEKNIQRGELIVVRNWTSVDLLNSFEVESSAKSGSKTLEEIVAISTTSTCSCDISHITLFPEEMVELHTPGFPDFLCPSAKCETLISLSERNETEEFEQRVLVRVDAAAWNTSELRLSSGTQEILFNEKTFSRLSTNFLLEYQDVKVTYTTTQDFRAGTEGQFAVQVMNVKIRKACDCSLFGQKKFVEDWSQKISIPSDCDVMFCDWIISASAKKRPREITIKIDNAHDEDQMFIWNSKIMEKYPSDYLDQPRKVYLNDSTSDTHIFFRRNSSGPTSIVNVSWKTLHDVDCEAFRKISVTTNPKAFISPNYPMGYAHWGSCTILLTAPKNYYITVFINELELEGSHFLAFWDGTSFQAPKLAKFTGSEYNREFSSAGNNVFVEFDSYGRSQKRGYHYIAYAVRSPNATEEIINFEEIEDFEETTTNSSLPLSTTEKPVPPSSFVESVGMGLANEVVDDVVKICLFFWKLAFYGVTTVLIGLAVFFIGRKVLKGYNRSIPFTFEWRSFFKKNSRSNDIEMLIR
;
A
#
# COMPACT_ATOMS: atom_id res chain seq x y z
N MET A 1 -49.70 -67.85 -7.05
CA MET A 1 -50.48 -67.79 -8.31
C MET A 1 -50.19 -66.44 -8.95
N HIS A 2 -49.77 -66.32 -10.21
CA HIS A 2 -49.30 -67.32 -11.18
C HIS A 2 -48.21 -66.73 -12.11
N TYR A 3 -47.59 -67.61 -12.90
CA TYR A 3 -46.57 -67.48 -13.97
C TYR A 3 -46.56 -66.17 -14.81
N GLY A 4 -45.49 -65.82 -15.53
CA GLY A 4 -44.18 -66.45 -15.80
C GLY A 4 -43.65 -65.96 -17.17
N LEU A 5 -42.39 -65.52 -17.36
CA LEU A 5 -41.10 -66.25 -17.47
C LEU A 5 -40.82 -66.86 -18.87
N LEU A 6 -39.63 -66.60 -19.41
CA LEU A 6 -39.04 -67.00 -20.72
C LEU A 6 -39.68 -66.34 -21.97
N ILE A 7 -38.97 -65.73 -22.94
CA ILE A 7 -37.72 -65.99 -23.69
C ILE A 7 -37.96 -66.74 -25.02
N CYS A 8 -37.90 -66.00 -26.14
CA CYS A 8 -37.19 -66.28 -27.40
C CYS A 8 -37.36 -65.02 -28.31
N VAL A 9 -36.38 -64.39 -28.96
CA VAL A 9 -35.10 -64.75 -29.62
C VAL A 9 -35.22 -64.78 -31.16
N PHE A 10 -34.77 -63.67 -31.76
CA PHE A 10 -34.01 -63.51 -33.01
C PHE A 10 -34.69 -63.48 -34.41
N TRP A 11 -34.18 -62.51 -35.19
CA TRP A 11 -34.01 -62.45 -36.67
C TRP A 11 -35.30 -62.31 -37.51
N LEU A 12 -35.36 -61.52 -38.61
CA LEU A 12 -34.51 -60.47 -39.24
C LEU A 12 -35.45 -59.63 -40.19
N GLN A 13 -35.11 -58.62 -41.00
CA GLN A 13 -33.87 -57.98 -41.50
C GLN A 13 -34.12 -56.46 -41.71
N PHE A 14 -33.09 -55.61 -41.57
CA PHE A 14 -32.79 -54.36 -42.33
C PHE A 14 -33.82 -53.19 -42.36
N SER A 15 -33.45 -51.89 -42.45
CA SER A 15 -32.13 -51.21 -42.33
C SER A 15 -32.27 -49.68 -42.23
N SER A 16 -31.32 -49.04 -41.52
CA SER A 16 -30.95 -47.59 -41.54
C SER A 16 -32.05 -46.55 -41.18
N VAL A 17 -31.78 -45.28 -40.83
CA VAL A 17 -30.60 -44.39 -40.94
C VAL A 17 -30.38 -43.55 -39.66
N ALA A 18 -29.10 -43.32 -39.29
CA ALA A 18 -28.56 -42.31 -38.35
C ALA A 18 -29.02 -42.25 -36.87
N GLY A 19 -28.17 -41.86 -35.90
CA GLY A 19 -26.70 -41.73 -35.99
C GLY A 19 -26.07 -40.71 -35.03
N TYR A 20 -25.43 -41.19 -33.94
CA TYR A 20 -24.37 -40.46 -33.22
C TYR A 20 -23.37 -41.47 -32.63
N ASN A 21 -22.15 -41.52 -33.19
CA ASN A 21 -21.01 -42.29 -32.67
C ASN A 21 -19.77 -41.40 -32.72
N TYR A 22 -19.21 -41.03 -31.57
CA TYR A 22 -17.99 -40.20 -31.49
C TYR A 22 -17.04 -40.72 -30.39
N VAL A 23 -16.32 -41.79 -30.70
CA VAL A 23 -15.08 -42.21 -30.02
C VAL A 23 -14.13 -42.65 -31.12
N GLY A 24 -13.01 -41.93 -31.33
CA GLY A 24 -12.29 -41.96 -32.61
C GLY A 24 -10.77 -41.76 -32.55
N CYS A 25 -10.12 -42.19 -31.47
CA CYS A 25 -8.66 -42.19 -31.36
C CYS A 25 -8.09 -43.57 -31.06
N THR A 26 -7.06 -43.98 -31.79
CA THR A 26 -6.00 -44.83 -31.21
C THR A 26 -4.71 -44.02 -31.19
N PHE A 27 -4.13 -43.82 -30.02
CA PHE A 27 -2.87 -43.08 -29.86
C PHE A 27 -1.76 -44.04 -29.42
N THR A 28 -0.54 -43.79 -29.90
CA THR A 28 0.64 -44.57 -29.50
C THR A 28 1.56 -43.67 -28.69
N ILE A 29 1.66 -43.90 -27.38
CA ILE A 29 2.61 -43.18 -26.49
C ILE A 29 3.88 -44.02 -26.38
N LYS A 30 5.03 -43.41 -26.67
CA LYS A 30 6.37 -43.91 -26.33
C LYS A 30 6.90 -43.04 -25.19
N GLY A 31 6.68 -43.48 -23.96
CA GLY A 31 7.03 -42.72 -22.76
C GLY A 31 6.23 -43.16 -21.53
N ASN A 32 6.10 -42.25 -20.57
CA ASN A 32 5.41 -42.45 -19.29
C ASN A 32 4.47 -41.26 -19.01
N ILE A 33 3.69 -41.31 -17.93
CA ILE A 33 2.71 -40.28 -17.53
C ILE A 33 3.35 -38.88 -17.41
N ALA A 34 4.65 -38.79 -17.10
CA ALA A 34 5.39 -37.53 -16.98
C ALA A 34 5.92 -36.96 -18.32
N TRP A 35 6.23 -37.79 -19.32
CA TRP A 35 6.75 -37.34 -20.63
C TRP A 35 6.69 -38.46 -21.67
N GLY A 36 6.54 -38.10 -22.94
CA GLY A 36 6.62 -39.07 -24.04
C GLY A 36 6.31 -38.50 -25.43
N ASP A 37 6.73 -39.22 -26.46
CA ASP A 37 6.26 -39.02 -27.83
C ASP A 37 4.86 -39.65 -27.96
N ALA A 38 3.94 -38.94 -28.60
CA ALA A 38 2.59 -39.39 -28.91
C ALA A 38 2.30 -39.22 -30.41
N GLN A 39 1.81 -40.28 -31.03
CA GLN A 39 1.28 -40.23 -32.41
C GLN A 39 -0.21 -40.51 -32.41
N MET A 40 -0.99 -39.59 -32.99
CA MET A 40 -2.44 -39.71 -33.16
C MET A 40 -2.77 -40.51 -34.43
N LYS A 41 -3.32 -41.71 -34.31
CA LYS A 41 -3.92 -42.42 -35.47
C LYS A 41 -5.39 -42.03 -35.55
N CYS A 42 -5.77 -41.31 -36.59
CA CYS A 42 -7.14 -40.86 -36.75
C CYS A 42 -8.09 -41.99 -37.14
N GLN A 43 -9.35 -41.86 -36.72
CA GLN A 43 -10.47 -42.71 -37.11
C GLN A 43 -11.61 -41.83 -37.66
N PRO A 44 -12.59 -42.39 -38.40
CA PRO A 44 -13.72 -41.61 -38.91
C PRO A 44 -14.46 -40.90 -37.77
N GLY A 45 -14.63 -39.57 -37.90
CA GLY A 45 -15.19 -38.70 -36.87
C GLY A 45 -14.20 -37.72 -36.22
N GLY A 46 -12.89 -37.90 -36.44
CA GLY A 46 -11.85 -37.05 -35.83
C GLY A 46 -11.39 -37.58 -34.46
N CYS A 47 -10.36 -36.96 -33.89
CA CYS A 47 -9.70 -37.44 -32.69
C CYS A 47 -9.46 -36.33 -31.64
N LEU A 48 -9.94 -36.57 -30.42
CA LEU A 48 -9.84 -35.67 -29.27
C LEU A 48 -8.94 -36.27 -28.19
N VAL A 49 -7.87 -35.57 -27.80
CA VAL A 49 -6.91 -36.00 -26.76
C VAL A 49 -6.84 -34.95 -25.65
N LYS A 50 -6.89 -35.37 -24.38
CA LYS A 50 -6.89 -34.48 -23.21
C LYS A 50 -5.64 -34.71 -22.35
N LEU A 51 -4.74 -33.72 -22.35
CA LEU A 51 -3.60 -33.65 -21.44
C LEU A 51 -4.05 -32.95 -20.15
N VAL A 52 -3.94 -33.66 -19.03
CA VAL A 52 -4.64 -33.33 -17.77
C VAL A 52 -3.86 -32.29 -16.96
N PRO A 53 -4.52 -31.26 -16.40
CA PRO A 53 -3.87 -30.29 -15.52
C PRO A 53 -3.18 -30.92 -14.30
N ARG A 54 -2.02 -30.36 -13.92
CA ARG A 54 -1.27 -30.72 -12.71
C ARG A 54 -0.98 -29.47 -11.86
N SER A 55 -1.05 -29.59 -10.55
CA SER A 55 -0.71 -28.50 -9.61
C SER A 55 0.79 -28.34 -9.40
N ASP A 56 1.58 -29.40 -9.57
CA ASP A 56 3.00 -29.47 -9.24
C ASP A 56 3.93 -29.20 -10.44
N ALA A 57 3.44 -29.27 -11.67
CA ALA A 57 4.23 -29.12 -12.89
C ALA A 57 3.51 -28.30 -13.98
N VAL A 58 4.28 -27.58 -14.80
CA VAL A 58 3.80 -26.99 -16.06
C VAL A 58 3.82 -28.04 -17.17
N LEU A 59 2.84 -27.99 -18.06
CA LEU A 59 2.74 -28.90 -19.21
C LEU A 59 3.29 -28.23 -20.48
N LYS A 60 4.35 -28.80 -21.04
CA LYS A 60 4.90 -28.50 -22.37
C LYS A 60 4.37 -29.50 -23.39
N LEU A 61 4.01 -28.99 -24.57
CA LEU A 61 3.64 -29.74 -25.77
C LEU A 61 4.47 -29.23 -26.96
N THR A 62 5.06 -30.13 -27.74
CA THR A 62 5.83 -29.83 -28.96
C THR A 62 5.28 -30.65 -30.14
N PHE A 63 4.64 -30.03 -31.11
CA PHE A 63 4.36 -30.67 -32.41
C PHE A 63 5.63 -30.74 -33.25
N GLN A 64 5.84 -31.86 -33.97
CA GLN A 64 6.98 -31.98 -34.88
C GLN A 64 6.83 -31.04 -36.09
N GLU A 65 5.61 -30.93 -36.64
CA GLU A 65 5.29 -30.11 -37.82
C GLU A 65 4.09 -29.18 -37.56
N LYS A 66 3.60 -28.48 -38.61
CA LYS A 66 2.35 -27.70 -38.56
C LYS A 66 1.23 -28.51 -39.21
N TYR A 67 0.11 -28.67 -38.50
CA TYR A 67 -1.05 -29.43 -38.98
C TYR A 67 -2.26 -28.51 -39.12
N ASN A 68 -2.87 -28.45 -40.31
CA ASN A 68 -3.88 -27.43 -40.64
C ASN A 68 -5.26 -27.66 -39.99
N ASN A 69 -5.67 -28.92 -39.78
CA ASN A 69 -6.98 -29.28 -39.25
C ASN A 69 -6.94 -29.56 -37.73
N MET A 70 -5.94 -29.00 -37.04
CA MET A 70 -5.59 -29.28 -35.65
C MET A 70 -5.86 -28.07 -34.76
N GLU A 71 -6.78 -28.22 -33.80
CA GLU A 71 -7.14 -27.21 -32.82
C GLU A 71 -6.52 -27.54 -31.45
N VAL A 72 -5.93 -26.54 -30.79
CA VAL A 72 -5.40 -26.62 -29.43
C VAL A 72 -6.23 -25.73 -28.51
N SER A 73 -6.89 -26.29 -27.50
CA SER A 73 -7.66 -25.55 -26.50
C SER A 73 -7.00 -25.66 -25.13
N VAL A 74 -6.74 -24.52 -24.47
CA VAL A 74 -6.24 -24.48 -23.09
C VAL A 74 -7.41 -24.72 -22.14
N ILE A 75 -7.24 -25.64 -21.20
CA ILE A 75 -8.28 -26.07 -20.26
C ILE A 75 -7.83 -25.95 -18.80
N ARG A 76 -8.77 -25.66 -17.90
CA ARG A 76 -8.60 -25.72 -16.45
C ARG A 76 -9.61 -26.69 -15.86
N LYS A 77 -9.18 -27.49 -14.88
CA LYS A 77 -10.07 -28.39 -14.13
C LYS A 77 -10.57 -27.68 -12.88
N THR A 78 -11.89 -27.65 -12.67
CA THR A 78 -12.51 -27.27 -11.39
C THR A 78 -12.96 -28.54 -10.64
N THR A 79 -13.72 -28.40 -9.55
CA THR A 79 -14.17 -29.53 -8.72
C THR A 79 -14.86 -30.64 -9.52
N ASN A 80 -15.77 -30.27 -10.44
CA ASN A 80 -16.49 -31.22 -11.29
C ASN A 80 -16.36 -30.96 -12.81
N GLU A 81 -15.86 -29.79 -13.25
CA GLU A 81 -15.95 -29.37 -14.66
C GLU A 81 -14.58 -29.12 -15.33
N THR A 82 -14.60 -28.95 -16.65
CA THR A 82 -13.44 -28.56 -17.46
C THR A 82 -13.76 -27.26 -18.16
N ILE A 83 -13.21 -26.16 -17.64
CA ILE A 83 -13.40 -24.82 -18.21
C ILE A 83 -12.42 -24.65 -19.37
N TYR A 84 -12.93 -24.23 -20.52
CA TYR A 84 -12.13 -23.83 -21.68
C TYR A 84 -11.67 -22.37 -21.48
N LEU A 85 -10.36 -22.13 -21.57
CA LEU A 85 -9.78 -20.80 -21.31
C LEU A 85 -9.49 -19.99 -22.59
N LYS A 86 -9.03 -20.66 -23.65
CA LYS A 86 -8.86 -20.12 -25.02
C LYS A 86 -8.76 -21.30 -26.00
N ARG A 87 -9.26 -21.11 -27.22
CA ARG A 87 -9.13 -22.00 -28.38
C ARG A 87 -8.14 -21.41 -29.39
N PHE A 88 -7.22 -22.22 -29.89
CA PHE A 88 -6.29 -21.89 -30.97
C PHE A 88 -6.60 -22.75 -32.20
N SER A 89 -7.38 -22.21 -33.14
CA SER A 89 -7.81 -22.89 -34.37
C SER A 89 -6.76 -22.83 -35.51
N LYS A 90 -5.72 -22.00 -35.37
CA LYS A 90 -4.58 -21.91 -36.30
C LYS A 90 -3.30 -22.20 -35.53
N LEU A 91 -2.56 -23.25 -35.89
CA LEU A 91 -1.28 -23.57 -35.24
C LEU A 91 -0.14 -22.63 -35.71
N ARG A 92 -0.17 -21.38 -35.22
CA ARG A 92 0.94 -20.42 -35.41
C ARG A 92 2.25 -20.99 -34.85
N ASN A 93 2.18 -21.61 -33.67
CA ASN A 93 3.32 -22.16 -32.92
C ASN A 93 3.42 -23.69 -33.07
N ARG A 94 4.65 -24.23 -33.00
CA ARG A 94 4.87 -25.68 -32.80
C ARG A 94 4.95 -26.06 -31.31
N GLN A 95 5.19 -25.11 -30.42
CA GLN A 95 5.27 -25.35 -28.97
C GLN A 95 4.18 -24.60 -28.21
N TYR A 96 3.60 -25.28 -27.22
CA TYR A 96 2.59 -24.77 -26.30
C TYR A 96 3.01 -25.13 -24.88
N LEU A 97 3.15 -24.13 -24.02
CA LEU A 97 3.39 -24.32 -22.58
C LEU A 97 2.18 -23.76 -21.83
N VAL A 98 1.61 -24.51 -20.89
CA VAL A 98 0.50 -24.04 -20.03
C VAL A 98 0.90 -24.07 -18.55
N ASN A 99 0.22 -23.27 -17.75
CA ASN A 99 0.63 -23.04 -16.36
C ASN A 99 0.29 -24.22 -15.44
N GLN A 100 0.76 -24.19 -14.19
CA GLN A 100 0.23 -25.07 -13.15
C GLN A 100 -1.30 -24.90 -13.03
N ASN A 101 -1.99 -26.01 -12.80
CA ASN A 101 -3.44 -26.17 -12.82
C ASN A 101 -4.11 -25.94 -14.20
N GLU A 102 -3.33 -25.85 -15.27
CA GLU A 102 -3.81 -25.81 -16.65
C GLU A 102 -3.35 -27.03 -17.44
N GLY A 103 -4.08 -27.35 -18.52
CA GLY A 103 -3.86 -28.49 -19.39
C GLY A 103 -4.24 -28.16 -20.83
N LEU A 104 -4.14 -29.14 -21.72
CA LEU A 104 -4.38 -28.95 -23.15
C LEU A 104 -5.38 -30.00 -23.67
N LEU A 105 -6.40 -29.53 -24.38
CA LEU A 105 -7.29 -30.35 -25.18
C LEU A 105 -6.91 -30.20 -26.65
N LEU A 106 -6.68 -31.33 -27.31
CA LEU A 106 -6.15 -31.42 -28.66
C LEU A 106 -7.25 -32.04 -29.54
N ASN A 107 -7.80 -31.26 -30.46
CA ASN A 107 -8.91 -31.65 -31.34
C ASN A 107 -8.44 -31.69 -32.79
N TYR A 108 -8.24 -32.90 -33.33
CA TYR A 108 -7.87 -33.12 -34.73
C TYR A 108 -9.12 -33.49 -35.53
N THR A 109 -9.51 -32.61 -36.46
CA THR A 109 -10.73 -32.75 -37.27
C THR A 109 -10.38 -33.10 -38.71
N ASN A 110 -11.35 -33.64 -39.47
CA ASN A 110 -11.28 -33.81 -40.92
C ASN A 110 -9.93 -34.39 -41.43
N CYS A 111 -9.53 -35.54 -40.89
CA CYS A 111 -8.21 -36.13 -41.09
C CYS A 111 -8.00 -36.70 -42.49
N ASN A 112 -6.77 -36.59 -43.01
CA ASN A 112 -6.25 -37.49 -44.04
C ASN A 112 -5.39 -38.59 -43.41
N LEU A 113 -5.45 -39.81 -43.94
CA LEU A 113 -4.71 -40.98 -43.42
C LEU A 113 -3.17 -40.87 -43.56
N ILE A 114 -2.69 -39.85 -44.29
CA ILE A 114 -1.27 -39.66 -44.65
C ILE A 114 -0.52 -38.82 -43.60
N GLU A 115 -1.20 -37.88 -42.93
CA GLU A 115 -0.59 -36.88 -42.03
C GLU A 115 -1.03 -37.09 -40.58
N ALA A 116 -0.63 -38.22 -39.98
CA ALA A 116 -0.91 -38.52 -38.58
C ALA A 116 -0.13 -37.58 -37.63
N PRO A 117 -0.79 -36.70 -36.83
CA PRO A 117 -0.08 -35.74 -35.98
C PRO A 117 0.86 -36.42 -34.97
N VAL A 118 2.10 -35.93 -34.92
CA VAL A 118 3.13 -36.36 -33.96
C VAL A 118 3.49 -35.21 -33.03
N PHE A 119 3.46 -35.46 -31.72
CA PHE A 119 3.83 -34.50 -30.70
C PHE A 119 4.56 -35.13 -29.52
N GLU A 120 5.52 -34.40 -28.94
CA GLU A 120 6.13 -34.67 -27.63
C GLU A 120 5.31 -33.94 -26.56
N TYR A 121 5.03 -34.57 -25.43
CA TYR A 121 4.55 -33.88 -24.22
C TYR A 121 5.51 -34.11 -23.03
N GLN A 122 5.60 -33.12 -22.15
CA GLN A 122 6.46 -33.15 -20.97
C GLN A 122 5.85 -32.32 -19.83
N TYR A 123 5.70 -32.92 -18.65
CA TYR A 123 5.44 -32.20 -17.40
C TYR A 123 6.78 -31.88 -16.72
N THR A 124 7.03 -30.60 -16.42
CA THR A 124 8.31 -30.11 -15.91
C THR A 124 8.12 -28.95 -14.92
N SER A 125 9.17 -28.57 -14.19
CA SER A 125 9.25 -27.22 -13.61
C SER A 125 9.56 -26.19 -14.71
N LEU A 126 9.19 -24.93 -14.48
CA LEU A 126 9.48 -23.82 -15.40
C LEU A 126 10.94 -23.38 -15.27
N GLY A 127 11.72 -23.52 -16.34
CA GLY A 127 13.13 -23.12 -16.35
C GLY A 127 13.33 -21.64 -16.70
N HIS A 128 14.44 -21.05 -16.24
CA HIS A 128 14.83 -19.69 -16.61
C HIS A 128 15.08 -19.52 -18.13
N ARG A 129 15.45 -20.59 -18.85
CA ARG A 129 15.77 -20.57 -20.30
C ARG A 129 14.62 -21.03 -21.23
N THR A 130 13.46 -21.41 -20.70
CA THR A 130 12.28 -21.78 -21.49
C THR A 130 11.26 -20.64 -21.50
N CYS A 131 10.62 -20.35 -22.65
CA CYS A 131 9.52 -19.37 -22.72
C CYS A 131 8.45 -19.61 -21.63
N GLY A 132 7.74 -18.56 -21.23
CA GLY A 132 6.67 -18.68 -20.23
C GLY A 132 5.42 -19.41 -20.77
N PRO A 133 4.43 -19.70 -19.91
CA PRO A 133 3.14 -20.21 -20.35
C PRO A 133 2.48 -19.28 -21.37
N ILE A 134 1.90 -19.86 -22.43
CA ILE A 134 1.33 -19.14 -23.57
C ILE A 134 0.17 -18.24 -23.13
N LEU A 135 -0.76 -18.75 -22.33
CA LEU A 135 -1.94 -17.99 -21.92
C LEU A 135 -1.59 -17.01 -20.79
N LYS A 136 -1.95 -15.75 -20.98
CA LYS A 136 -1.72 -14.65 -20.04
C LYS A 136 -3.05 -13.95 -19.77
N ARG A 137 -3.38 -13.79 -18.49
CA ARG A 137 -4.52 -12.99 -18.03
C ARG A 137 -4.01 -11.67 -17.47
N VAL A 138 -4.48 -10.55 -18.02
CA VAL A 138 -4.06 -9.19 -17.68
C VAL A 138 -5.25 -8.44 -17.11
N GLY A 139 -5.04 -7.67 -16.04
CA GLY A 139 -6.06 -6.85 -15.38
C GLY A 139 -5.42 -5.56 -14.86
N PHE A 140 -6.03 -4.96 -13.84
CA PHE A 140 -5.58 -3.69 -13.24
C PHE A 140 -4.24 -3.77 -12.47
N GLU A 141 -3.67 -4.97 -12.30
CA GLU A 141 -2.31 -5.17 -11.80
C GLU A 141 -1.32 -5.47 -12.94
N GLN A 142 -0.11 -4.91 -12.85
CA GLN A 142 0.97 -5.12 -13.83
C GLN A 142 1.31 -6.62 -13.99
N LYS A 143 1.10 -7.15 -15.19
CA LYS A 143 1.39 -8.54 -15.53
C LYS A 143 2.67 -8.69 -16.31
N ILE A 144 3.62 -9.46 -15.77
CA ILE A 144 4.81 -9.85 -16.52
C ILE A 144 4.44 -10.93 -17.55
N ILE A 145 4.52 -10.57 -18.82
CA ILE A 145 4.23 -11.42 -19.97
C ILE A 145 5.48 -12.25 -20.30
N GLN A 146 6.60 -11.59 -20.54
CA GLN A 146 7.92 -12.16 -20.73
C GLN A 146 8.83 -11.62 -19.62
N GLN A 147 9.52 -12.47 -18.86
CA GLN A 147 10.58 -12.03 -17.94
C GLN A 147 11.90 -11.85 -18.68
N ILE A 148 12.86 -11.13 -18.10
CA ILE A 148 14.25 -11.13 -18.61
C ILE A 148 14.77 -12.57 -18.69
N ARG A 149 15.32 -12.97 -19.84
CA ARG A 149 15.88 -14.33 -20.05
C ARG A 149 17.14 -14.32 -20.90
N GLU A 150 18.11 -15.15 -20.52
CA GLU A 150 19.23 -15.50 -21.39
C GLU A 150 18.83 -16.52 -22.46
N VAL A 151 19.16 -16.22 -23.71
CA VAL A 151 18.99 -17.11 -24.87
C VAL A 151 20.31 -17.25 -25.65
N SER A 152 20.62 -18.49 -26.05
CA SER A 152 21.86 -18.88 -26.74
C SER A 152 21.63 -19.47 -28.14
N ARG A 153 20.39 -19.41 -28.64
CA ARG A 153 19.95 -19.79 -29.99
C ARG A 153 18.81 -18.86 -30.39
N SER A 154 18.69 -18.55 -31.68
CA SER A 154 17.54 -17.83 -32.23
C SER A 154 16.24 -18.62 -32.04
N GLY A 155 15.11 -17.93 -31.92
CA GLY A 155 13.81 -18.55 -31.69
C GLY A 155 12.68 -17.52 -31.53
N ASN A 156 11.55 -17.98 -31.00
CA ASN A 156 10.41 -17.13 -30.67
C ASN A 156 9.70 -17.60 -29.38
N CYS A 157 9.26 -16.63 -28.57
CA CYS A 157 8.33 -16.84 -27.47
C CYS A 157 6.99 -16.19 -27.83
N SER A 158 5.93 -17.01 -27.88
CA SER A 158 4.59 -16.56 -28.26
C SER A 158 3.67 -16.59 -27.05
N TYR A 159 2.86 -15.55 -26.89
CA TYR A 159 1.94 -15.37 -25.78
C TYR A 159 0.57 -14.92 -26.28
N HIS A 160 -0.49 -15.44 -25.67
CA HIS A 160 -1.86 -15.05 -25.94
C HIS A 160 -2.45 -14.37 -24.70
N LEU A 161 -2.74 -13.08 -24.82
CA LEU A 161 -3.26 -12.24 -23.76
C LEU A 161 -4.78 -12.16 -23.87
N ILE A 162 -5.47 -12.25 -22.74
CA ILE A 162 -6.91 -12.00 -22.58
C ILE A 162 -7.19 -11.23 -21.28
N PRO A 163 -8.31 -10.49 -21.19
CA PRO A 163 -8.74 -9.87 -19.94
C PRO A 163 -8.82 -10.88 -18.78
N LEU A 164 -8.45 -10.43 -17.59
CA LEU A 164 -8.57 -11.20 -16.36
C LEU A 164 -10.05 -11.38 -15.98
N ASN A 165 -10.83 -10.30 -16.07
CA ASN A 165 -12.25 -10.25 -15.76
C ASN A 165 -13.07 -10.42 -17.05
N ALA A 166 -13.95 -11.43 -17.09
CA ALA A 166 -14.75 -11.71 -18.29
C ALA A 166 -15.87 -10.68 -18.53
N GLU A 167 -16.28 -9.95 -17.49
CA GLU A 167 -17.34 -8.94 -17.55
C GLU A 167 -16.87 -7.63 -18.23
N ASN A 168 -15.56 -7.39 -18.27
CA ASN A 168 -14.96 -6.14 -18.77
C ASN A 168 -14.44 -6.24 -20.22
N ILE A 169 -14.64 -7.38 -20.90
CA ILE A 169 -14.17 -7.63 -22.27
C ILE A 169 -14.74 -6.55 -23.21
N GLY A 170 -13.86 -5.86 -23.94
CA GLY A 170 -14.27 -4.77 -24.83
C GLY A 170 -14.52 -3.41 -24.16
N MET A 171 -14.43 -3.30 -22.83
CA MET A 171 -14.52 -2.03 -22.09
C MET A 171 -13.17 -1.53 -21.56
N GLU A 172 -12.20 -2.43 -21.39
CA GLU A 172 -10.84 -2.07 -20.97
C GLU A 172 -9.95 -1.63 -22.15
N THR A 173 -8.88 -0.90 -21.85
CA THR A 173 -7.73 -0.66 -22.74
C THR A 173 -6.50 -1.41 -22.22
N LEU A 174 -5.85 -2.18 -23.11
CA LEU A 174 -4.59 -2.85 -22.83
C LEU A 174 -3.42 -1.90 -23.16
N PHE A 175 -2.47 -1.79 -22.23
CA PHE A 175 -1.17 -1.18 -22.46
C PHE A 175 -0.08 -2.26 -22.30
N MET A 176 0.90 -2.30 -23.21
CA MET A 176 2.07 -3.17 -23.09
C MET A 176 3.35 -2.41 -23.43
N THR A 177 4.43 -2.69 -22.71
CA THR A 177 5.76 -2.10 -22.97
C THR A 177 6.87 -3.11 -22.68
N SER A 178 8.06 -2.84 -23.19
CA SER A 178 9.28 -3.63 -22.97
C SER A 178 10.32 -2.89 -22.12
N THR A 179 11.15 -3.64 -21.40
CA THR A 179 12.22 -3.09 -20.56
C THR A 179 13.52 -3.89 -20.76
N PRO A 180 14.58 -3.30 -21.35
CA PRO A 180 14.63 -1.95 -21.93
C PRO A 180 13.71 -1.79 -23.15
N LYS A 181 13.34 -0.54 -23.48
CA LYS A 181 12.42 -0.22 -24.58
C LYS A 181 12.93 -0.79 -25.92
N LYS A 182 12.05 -1.53 -26.59
CA LYS A 182 12.21 -2.15 -27.91
C LYS A 182 10.84 -2.27 -28.56
N THR A 183 10.78 -2.19 -29.89
CA THR A 183 9.56 -2.43 -30.67
C THR A 183 9.00 -3.84 -30.41
N ILE A 184 7.80 -3.90 -29.82
CA ILE A 184 6.98 -5.10 -29.71
C ILE A 184 6.10 -5.21 -30.96
N GLU A 185 5.78 -6.43 -31.39
CA GLU A 185 4.72 -6.72 -32.37
C GLU A 185 3.58 -7.50 -31.70
N VAL A 186 2.34 -7.09 -31.94
CA VAL A 186 1.15 -7.86 -31.57
C VAL A 186 0.15 -7.98 -32.71
N THR A 187 -0.58 -9.10 -32.75
CA THR A 187 -1.80 -9.30 -33.54
C THR A 187 -3.02 -9.15 -32.63
N ILE A 188 -4.04 -8.41 -33.04
CA ILE A 188 -5.25 -8.15 -32.24
C ILE A 188 -6.39 -9.08 -32.69
N ASP A 189 -7.12 -9.64 -31.73
CA ASP A 189 -8.30 -10.50 -31.91
C ASP A 189 -8.13 -11.66 -32.91
N ASP A 190 -6.95 -12.28 -32.89
CA ASP A 190 -6.47 -13.35 -33.80
C ASP A 190 -6.44 -13.00 -35.31
N ASP A 191 -6.77 -11.76 -35.73
CA ASP A 191 -6.79 -11.33 -37.14
C ASP A 191 -5.40 -10.94 -37.65
N GLU A 192 -4.85 -11.73 -38.56
CA GLU A 192 -3.56 -11.53 -39.24
C GLU A 192 -3.43 -10.20 -40.01
N LYS A 193 -4.52 -9.45 -40.21
CA LYS A 193 -4.50 -8.09 -40.79
C LYS A 193 -4.38 -6.98 -39.74
N ASN A 194 -4.72 -7.26 -38.49
CA ASN A 194 -4.77 -6.26 -37.41
C ASN A 194 -3.51 -6.36 -36.54
N ILE A 195 -2.40 -5.83 -37.05
CA ILE A 195 -1.07 -5.89 -36.41
C ILE A 195 -0.63 -4.50 -35.95
N GLN A 196 -0.27 -4.38 -34.67
CA GLN A 196 0.28 -3.16 -34.08
C GLN A 196 1.76 -3.36 -33.74
N ARG A 197 2.59 -2.36 -34.01
CA ARG A 197 4.03 -2.35 -33.72
C ARG A 197 4.43 -1.06 -33.04
N GLY A 198 5.21 -1.14 -31.96
CA GLY A 198 5.71 0.02 -31.21
C GLY A 198 6.42 -0.38 -29.92
N GLU A 199 7.16 0.55 -29.30
CA GLU A 199 7.75 0.33 -27.97
C GLU A 199 6.66 0.27 -26.87
N LEU A 200 5.64 1.10 -27.04
CA LEU A 200 4.37 1.03 -26.32
C LEU A 200 3.29 0.55 -27.30
N ILE A 201 2.57 -0.49 -26.90
CA ILE A 201 1.37 -1.00 -27.55
C ILE A 201 0.16 -0.53 -26.74
N VAL A 202 -0.86 0.00 -27.43
CA VAL A 202 -2.12 0.45 -26.81
C VAL A 202 -3.29 -0.07 -27.63
N VAL A 203 -4.07 -1.00 -27.06
CA VAL A 203 -5.25 -1.60 -27.69
C VAL A 203 -6.50 -1.21 -26.90
N ARG A 204 -7.28 -0.28 -27.44
CA ARG A 204 -8.57 0.12 -26.86
C ARG A 204 -9.62 -0.97 -27.10
N ASN A 205 -10.54 -1.14 -26.15
CA ASN A 205 -11.67 -2.06 -26.22
C ASN A 205 -11.25 -3.50 -26.56
N TRP A 206 -10.15 -3.98 -25.98
CA TRP A 206 -9.52 -5.24 -26.38
C TRP A 206 -10.32 -6.47 -25.94
N THR A 207 -10.24 -7.55 -26.72
CA THR A 207 -10.79 -8.86 -26.33
C THR A 207 -9.73 -9.96 -26.25
N SER A 208 -8.76 -9.96 -27.18
CA SER A 208 -7.57 -10.79 -27.09
C SER A 208 -6.41 -10.25 -27.92
N VAL A 209 -5.17 -10.55 -27.51
CA VAL A 209 -3.95 -10.07 -28.18
C VAL A 209 -2.89 -11.17 -28.26
N ASP A 210 -2.47 -11.49 -29.47
CA ASP A 210 -1.42 -12.46 -29.81
C ASP A 210 -0.06 -11.74 -29.89
N LEU A 211 0.80 -11.91 -28.89
CA LEU A 211 2.18 -11.40 -28.86
C LEU A 211 3.14 -12.44 -29.44
N LEU A 212 3.92 -12.04 -30.44
CA LEU A 212 5.01 -12.85 -31.01
C LEU A 212 6.36 -12.15 -30.77
N ASN A 213 7.09 -12.58 -29.74
CA ASN A 213 8.44 -12.09 -29.48
C ASN A 213 9.46 -13.00 -30.20
N SER A 214 9.96 -12.57 -31.36
CA SER A 214 11.00 -13.24 -32.14
C SER A 214 12.39 -12.66 -31.83
N PHE A 215 13.40 -13.53 -31.70
CA PHE A 215 14.75 -13.13 -31.32
C PHE A 215 15.82 -13.90 -32.10
N GLU A 216 16.83 -13.17 -32.58
CA GLU A 216 18.00 -13.74 -33.25
C GLU A 216 19.26 -13.57 -32.41
N VAL A 217 20.09 -14.62 -32.36
CA VAL A 217 21.40 -14.63 -31.69
C VAL A 217 22.48 -14.70 -32.77
N GLU A 218 23.32 -13.67 -32.85
CA GLU A 218 24.36 -13.57 -33.88
C GLU A 218 25.47 -14.62 -33.69
N SER A 219 25.83 -15.31 -34.77
CA SER A 219 26.83 -16.38 -34.78
C SER A 219 28.28 -15.90 -34.62
N SER A 220 28.51 -14.58 -34.66
CA SER A 220 29.80 -13.91 -34.47
C SER A 220 30.31 -13.94 -33.03
N ALA A 221 29.40 -13.97 -32.05
CA ALA A 221 29.71 -13.77 -30.65
C ALA A 221 30.22 -15.06 -29.98
N LYS A 222 31.55 -15.24 -29.94
CA LYS A 222 32.21 -16.26 -29.11
C LYS A 222 31.76 -16.09 -27.64
N SER A 223 30.94 -17.01 -27.15
CA SER A 223 30.28 -16.98 -25.83
C SER A 223 29.20 -15.89 -25.62
N GLY A 224 28.58 -15.38 -26.68
CA GLY A 224 27.47 -14.41 -26.57
C GLY A 224 26.15 -15.03 -26.13
N SER A 225 25.82 -14.92 -24.83
CA SER A 225 24.44 -15.06 -24.35
C SER A 225 23.69 -13.75 -24.61
N LYS A 226 22.53 -13.79 -25.27
CA LYS A 226 21.71 -12.60 -25.54
C LYS A 226 20.57 -12.53 -24.52
N THR A 227 20.28 -11.34 -23.99
CA THR A 227 19.13 -11.14 -23.09
C THR A 227 17.89 -10.74 -23.87
N LEU A 228 16.81 -11.49 -23.64
CA LEU A 228 15.45 -11.02 -23.88
C LEU A 228 15.10 -9.98 -22.81
N GLU A 229 14.50 -8.91 -23.28
CA GLU A 229 13.82 -7.89 -22.48
C GLU A 229 12.68 -8.46 -21.64
N GLU A 230 12.33 -7.76 -20.57
CA GLU A 230 11.04 -7.95 -19.91
C GLU A 230 9.94 -7.33 -20.78
N ILE A 231 8.77 -7.96 -20.84
CA ILE A 231 7.55 -7.37 -21.41
C ILE A 231 6.47 -7.42 -20.34
N VAL A 232 5.94 -6.25 -20.00
CA VAL A 232 4.83 -6.09 -19.06
C VAL A 232 3.57 -5.62 -19.78
N ALA A 233 2.42 -5.95 -19.21
CA ALA A 233 1.12 -5.48 -19.66
C ALA A 233 0.24 -5.08 -18.47
N ILE A 234 -0.63 -4.09 -18.65
CA ILE A 234 -1.74 -3.78 -17.74
C ILE A 234 -3.00 -3.59 -18.57
N SER A 235 -4.14 -3.89 -17.96
CA SER A 235 -5.47 -3.57 -18.48
C SER A 235 -6.09 -2.53 -17.56
N THR A 236 -6.96 -1.67 -18.05
CA THR A 236 -7.61 -0.63 -17.22
C THR A 236 -8.86 -0.08 -17.91
N THR A 237 -9.79 0.47 -17.13
CA THR A 237 -10.90 1.31 -17.63
C THR A 237 -10.59 2.80 -17.57
N SER A 238 -9.53 3.23 -16.87
CA SER A 238 -9.13 4.64 -16.78
C SER A 238 -8.50 5.11 -18.09
N THR A 239 -8.86 6.33 -18.55
CA THR A 239 -8.37 6.86 -19.82
C THR A 239 -6.99 7.52 -19.68
N CYS A 240 -6.21 7.48 -20.76
CA CYS A 240 -5.03 8.34 -20.95
C CYS A 240 -5.37 9.59 -21.78
N SER A 241 -6.57 10.15 -21.63
CA SER A 241 -7.02 11.31 -22.40
C SER A 241 -7.11 12.55 -21.51
N CYS A 242 -6.67 13.70 -22.03
CA CYS A 242 -6.71 14.98 -21.33
C CYS A 242 -7.96 15.78 -21.74
N ASP A 243 -9.14 15.19 -21.55
CA ASP A 243 -10.40 15.72 -22.12
C ASP A 243 -10.89 17.00 -21.42
N ILE A 244 -10.39 17.30 -20.22
CA ILE A 244 -10.80 18.42 -19.36
C ILE A 244 -9.81 19.58 -19.53
N SER A 245 -10.14 20.54 -20.39
CA SER A 245 -9.29 21.70 -20.69
C SER A 245 -9.67 23.00 -19.94
N HIS A 246 -10.93 23.15 -19.56
CA HIS A 246 -11.46 24.35 -18.88
C HIS A 246 -12.56 23.98 -17.89
N ILE A 247 -12.56 24.64 -16.73
CA ILE A 247 -13.55 24.51 -15.66
C ILE A 247 -13.85 25.92 -15.12
N THR A 248 -15.12 26.21 -14.86
CA THR A 248 -15.53 27.41 -14.08
C THR A 248 -15.89 26.96 -12.67
N LEU A 249 -15.35 27.63 -11.66
CA LEU A 249 -15.54 27.28 -10.24
C LEU A 249 -16.30 28.39 -9.49
N PHE A 250 -17.51 28.10 -9.03
CA PHE A 250 -18.37 29.02 -8.28
C PHE A 250 -17.96 29.11 -6.79
N PRO A 251 -18.49 30.06 -5.99
CA PRO A 251 -18.11 30.19 -4.59
C PRO A 251 -18.51 28.96 -3.78
N GLU A 252 -17.65 28.54 -2.85
CA GLU A 252 -17.81 27.35 -2.00
C GLU A 252 -17.82 26.00 -2.76
N GLU A 253 -17.62 26.00 -4.08
CA GLU A 253 -17.39 24.78 -4.85
C GLU A 253 -15.96 24.23 -4.72
N MET A 254 -15.82 22.93 -4.99
CA MET A 254 -14.57 22.19 -5.09
C MET A 254 -14.54 21.40 -6.40
N VAL A 255 -13.36 21.39 -7.05
CA VAL A 255 -13.07 20.48 -8.16
C VAL A 255 -11.84 19.64 -7.85
N GLU A 256 -11.91 18.35 -8.18
CA GLU A 256 -10.82 17.39 -8.03
C GLU A 256 -10.31 16.96 -9.41
N LEU A 257 -8.99 17.04 -9.61
CA LEU A 257 -8.28 16.64 -10.82
C LEU A 257 -7.28 15.54 -10.50
N HIS A 258 -7.33 14.45 -11.26
CA HIS A 258 -6.37 13.34 -11.17
C HIS A 258 -5.51 13.27 -12.43
N THR A 259 -4.32 12.70 -12.31
CA THR A 259 -3.53 12.27 -13.46
C THR A 259 -4.26 11.22 -14.31
N PRO A 260 -4.21 11.27 -15.65
CA PRO A 260 -4.72 10.18 -16.48
C PRO A 260 -4.09 8.84 -16.11
N GLY A 261 -4.89 7.78 -16.10
CA GLY A 261 -4.50 6.44 -15.63
C GLY A 261 -4.64 6.21 -14.12
N PHE A 262 -4.97 7.24 -13.32
CA PHE A 262 -5.23 7.11 -11.88
C PHE A 262 -6.41 6.13 -11.60
N PRO A 263 -6.36 5.35 -10.50
CA PRO A 263 -5.21 5.12 -9.62
C PRO A 263 -4.25 4.02 -10.15
N ASP A 264 -4.63 3.30 -11.20
CA ASP A 264 -3.99 2.06 -11.68
C ASP A 264 -2.52 2.23 -12.13
N PHE A 265 -2.23 3.26 -12.92
CA PHE A 265 -0.91 3.47 -13.53
C PHE A 265 -0.66 4.92 -13.96
N LEU A 266 0.59 5.21 -14.33
CA LEU A 266 1.02 6.47 -14.91
C LEU A 266 0.90 6.42 -16.44
N CYS A 267 0.00 7.20 -17.03
CA CYS A 267 -0.16 7.27 -18.47
C CYS A 267 1.10 7.86 -19.16
N PRO A 268 1.77 7.10 -20.05
CA PRO A 268 3.04 7.51 -20.64
C PRO A 268 2.87 8.66 -21.64
N SER A 269 3.81 9.61 -21.62
CA SER A 269 3.87 10.74 -22.57
C SER A 269 2.65 11.67 -22.52
N ALA A 270 1.87 11.63 -21.44
CA ALA A 270 0.70 12.46 -21.26
C ALA A 270 1.09 13.91 -20.92
N LYS A 271 0.38 14.87 -21.55
CA LYS A 271 0.46 16.29 -21.23
C LYS A 271 -0.94 16.86 -21.13
N CYS A 272 -1.42 17.11 -19.92
CA CYS A 272 -2.71 17.73 -19.67
C CYS A 272 -2.52 19.16 -19.18
N GLU A 273 -3.36 20.06 -19.67
CA GLU A 273 -3.46 21.44 -19.21
C GLU A 273 -4.94 21.77 -18.99
N THR A 274 -5.29 22.10 -17.75
CA THR A 274 -6.65 22.47 -17.34
C THR A 274 -6.63 23.86 -16.73
N LEU A 275 -7.41 24.78 -17.28
CA LEU A 275 -7.64 26.09 -16.67
C LEU A 275 -8.86 26.02 -15.75
N ILE A 276 -8.70 26.42 -14.50
CA ILE A 276 -9.78 26.59 -13.53
C ILE A 276 -9.99 28.10 -13.37
N SER A 277 -11.02 28.63 -14.02
CA SER A 277 -11.39 30.04 -13.92
C SER A 277 -12.39 30.27 -12.79
N LEU A 278 -12.15 31.29 -11.98
CA LEU A 278 -12.99 31.61 -10.83
C LEU A 278 -14.21 32.43 -11.26
N SER A 279 -15.34 32.21 -10.60
CA SER A 279 -16.56 33.02 -10.82
C SER A 279 -16.44 34.45 -10.27
N GLU A 280 -17.55 35.19 -10.34
CA GLU A 280 -17.71 36.51 -9.70
C GLU A 280 -17.22 36.52 -8.23
N ARG A 281 -16.56 37.63 -7.88
CA ARG A 281 -15.92 37.87 -6.58
C ARG A 281 -16.91 38.52 -5.61
N ASN A 282 -17.40 37.75 -4.64
CA ASN A 282 -18.35 38.13 -3.60
C ASN A 282 -17.64 38.43 -2.26
N GLU A 283 -16.76 39.42 -2.29
CA GLU A 283 -16.09 39.93 -1.08
C GLU A 283 -17.01 40.82 -0.24
N THR A 284 -16.69 40.93 1.05
CA THR A 284 -17.44 41.75 2.02
C THR A 284 -16.47 42.51 2.92
N GLU A 285 -16.94 43.33 3.86
CA GLU A 285 -16.04 43.96 4.84
C GLU A 285 -15.37 42.92 5.75
N GLU A 286 -16.12 41.92 6.23
CA GLU A 286 -15.68 40.87 7.17
C GLU A 286 -14.87 39.72 6.51
N PHE A 287 -15.23 39.32 5.28
CA PHE A 287 -14.65 38.16 4.59
C PHE A 287 -13.97 38.52 3.28
N GLU A 288 -12.93 37.77 2.95
CA GLU A 288 -12.26 37.74 1.65
C GLU A 288 -12.33 36.34 1.02
N GLN A 289 -12.22 36.25 -0.30
CA GLN A 289 -12.11 34.95 -0.99
C GLN A 289 -10.65 34.60 -1.24
N ARG A 290 -10.36 33.29 -1.21
CA ARG A 290 -9.06 32.69 -1.48
C ARG A 290 -9.25 31.39 -2.26
N VAL A 291 -8.20 30.93 -2.93
CA VAL A 291 -8.21 29.58 -3.51
C VAL A 291 -7.46 28.65 -2.56
N LEU A 292 -8.17 27.68 -1.97
CA LEU A 292 -7.54 26.61 -1.22
C LEU A 292 -7.20 25.48 -2.18
N VAL A 293 -5.92 25.16 -2.28
CA VAL A 293 -5.42 24.02 -3.05
C VAL A 293 -4.95 22.93 -2.09
N ARG A 294 -5.34 21.69 -2.37
CA ARG A 294 -4.78 20.49 -1.76
C ARG A 294 -4.10 19.64 -2.82
N VAL A 295 -2.92 19.14 -2.50
CA VAL A 295 -2.13 18.24 -3.38
C VAL A 295 -1.81 16.98 -2.60
N ASP A 296 -2.30 15.84 -3.10
CA ASP A 296 -1.92 14.50 -2.69
C ASP A 296 -1.17 13.83 -3.85
N ALA A 297 0.10 13.49 -3.66
CA ALA A 297 0.98 13.09 -4.75
C ALA A 297 2.13 12.18 -4.32
N ALA A 298 2.62 11.38 -5.26
CA ALA A 298 3.92 10.70 -5.15
C ALA A 298 4.77 11.12 -6.35
N ALA A 299 5.95 11.70 -6.10
CA ALA A 299 6.82 12.19 -7.17
C ALA A 299 7.50 11.03 -7.91
N TRP A 300 7.80 11.26 -9.18
CA TRP A 300 8.67 10.40 -9.97
C TRP A 300 9.57 11.22 -10.90
N ASN A 301 10.70 10.65 -11.31
CA ASN A 301 11.74 11.35 -12.09
C ASN A 301 11.29 11.76 -13.50
N THR A 302 10.25 11.11 -14.03
CA THR A 302 9.64 11.39 -15.34
C THR A 302 8.25 12.00 -15.25
N SER A 303 7.85 12.54 -14.09
CA SER A 303 6.55 13.19 -13.87
C SER A 303 6.70 14.59 -13.24
N GLU A 304 6.04 15.60 -13.80
CA GLU A 304 5.89 16.91 -13.16
C GLU A 304 4.42 17.32 -13.08
N LEU A 305 4.03 17.85 -11.92
CA LEU A 305 2.84 18.70 -11.76
C LEU A 305 3.30 20.16 -11.61
N ARG A 306 2.60 21.06 -12.28
CA ARG A 306 2.87 22.49 -12.28
C ARG A 306 1.56 23.24 -12.09
N LEU A 307 1.48 24.05 -11.04
CA LEU A 307 0.37 24.96 -10.78
C LEU A 307 0.84 26.37 -11.09
N SER A 308 0.06 27.15 -11.83
CA SER A 308 0.29 28.58 -11.98
C SER A 308 -0.98 29.39 -11.72
N SER A 309 -0.83 30.49 -11.00
CA SER A 309 -1.90 31.41 -10.64
C SER A 309 -1.33 32.83 -10.58
N GLY A 310 -1.84 33.73 -11.41
CA GLY A 310 -1.27 35.06 -11.60
C GLY A 310 0.21 35.03 -12.00
N THR A 311 1.06 35.63 -11.17
CA THR A 311 2.54 35.64 -11.32
C THR A 311 3.23 34.48 -10.59
N GLN A 312 2.49 33.67 -9.83
CA GLN A 312 3.05 32.58 -9.05
C GLN A 312 3.05 31.27 -9.84
N GLU A 313 4.17 30.55 -9.79
CA GLU A 313 4.32 29.20 -10.35
C GLU A 313 4.89 28.27 -9.27
N ILE A 314 4.29 27.09 -9.15
CA ILE A 314 4.62 26.07 -8.14
C ILE A 314 4.91 24.75 -8.87
N LEU A 315 6.14 24.24 -8.72
CA LEU A 315 6.61 23.04 -9.41
C LEU A 315 6.78 21.86 -8.46
N PHE A 316 6.03 20.80 -8.73
CA PHE A 316 5.95 19.57 -7.97
C PHE A 316 6.57 18.42 -8.77
N ASN A 317 7.83 18.09 -8.46
CA ASN A 317 8.58 16.95 -9.03
C ASN A 317 9.50 16.30 -7.97
N GLU A 318 10.30 15.30 -8.39
CA GLU A 318 11.25 14.55 -7.53
C GLU A 318 12.26 15.40 -6.73
N LYS A 319 12.50 16.65 -7.13
CA LYS A 319 13.44 17.57 -6.45
C LYS A 319 12.75 18.40 -5.38
N THR A 320 11.43 18.52 -5.43
CA THR A 320 10.62 19.27 -4.46
C THR A 320 10.13 18.37 -3.31
N PHE A 321 9.76 17.12 -3.61
CA PHE A 321 9.24 16.15 -2.64
C PHE A 321 9.41 14.69 -3.15
N SER A 322 9.14 13.71 -2.29
CA SER A 322 9.06 12.27 -2.67
C SER A 322 7.64 11.71 -2.56
N ARG A 323 6.96 11.96 -1.44
CA ARG A 323 5.48 11.93 -1.31
C ARG A 323 5.01 13.22 -0.65
N LEU A 324 3.82 13.67 -1.02
CA LEU A 324 3.24 14.94 -0.59
C LEU A 324 1.75 14.74 -0.26
N SER A 325 1.34 15.25 0.89
CA SER A 325 -0.05 15.44 1.27
C SER A 325 -0.12 16.78 2.01
N THR A 326 -0.49 17.85 1.30
CA THR A 326 -0.50 19.20 1.86
C THR A 326 -1.69 20.00 1.34
N ASN A 327 -2.02 21.08 2.06
CA ASN A 327 -2.91 22.13 1.60
C ASN A 327 -2.12 23.45 1.56
N PHE A 328 -2.59 24.46 0.84
CA PHE A 328 -2.10 25.84 0.89
C PHE A 328 -3.11 26.82 0.28
N LEU A 329 -3.03 28.10 0.68
CA LEU A 329 -3.83 29.18 0.08
C LEU A 329 -3.08 29.89 -1.04
N LEU A 330 -3.80 30.21 -2.10
CA LEU A 330 -3.42 31.17 -3.13
C LEU A 330 -4.36 32.38 -3.09
N GLU A 331 -3.95 33.47 -3.74
CA GLU A 331 -4.80 34.64 -3.99
C GLU A 331 -6.01 34.27 -4.85
N TYR A 332 -7.08 35.08 -4.83
CA TYR A 332 -8.24 34.89 -5.72
C TYR A 332 -7.91 35.28 -7.17
N GLN A 333 -7.23 34.37 -7.86
CA GLN A 333 -6.88 34.41 -9.28
C GLN A 333 -7.06 33.01 -9.89
N ASP A 334 -7.34 32.95 -11.20
CA ASP A 334 -7.47 31.70 -11.95
C ASP A 334 -6.26 30.77 -11.74
N VAL A 335 -6.53 29.46 -11.66
CA VAL A 335 -5.50 28.44 -11.43
C VAL A 335 -5.39 27.55 -12.66
N LYS A 336 -4.23 27.57 -13.31
CA LYS A 336 -3.88 26.61 -14.36
C LYS A 336 -3.17 25.41 -13.74
N VAL A 337 -3.75 24.23 -13.90
CA VAL A 337 -3.18 22.95 -13.53
C VAL A 337 -2.55 22.31 -14.76
N THR A 338 -1.26 21.98 -14.70
CA THR A 338 -0.52 21.34 -15.79
C THR A 338 0.18 20.09 -15.29
N TYR A 339 -0.04 18.96 -15.95
CA TYR A 339 0.63 17.69 -15.67
C TYR A 339 1.35 17.18 -16.91
N THR A 340 2.59 16.73 -16.75
CA THR A 340 3.44 16.24 -17.85
C THR A 340 4.22 14.99 -17.45
N THR A 341 4.28 14.00 -18.33
CA THR A 341 5.17 12.84 -18.21
C THR A 341 6.04 12.59 -19.43
N THR A 342 7.28 12.13 -19.20
CA THR A 342 8.25 11.83 -20.25
C THR A 342 8.31 10.33 -20.58
N GLN A 343 7.33 9.87 -21.39
CA GLN A 343 7.29 8.57 -22.08
C GLN A 343 7.36 7.26 -21.25
N ASP A 344 7.47 7.31 -19.93
CA ASP A 344 7.55 6.10 -19.12
C ASP A 344 6.18 5.61 -18.67
N PHE A 345 5.85 4.37 -19.06
CA PHE A 345 4.73 3.62 -18.53
C PHE A 345 5.15 3.03 -17.19
N ARG A 346 4.35 3.21 -16.14
CA ARG A 346 4.62 2.65 -14.82
C ARG A 346 3.34 2.35 -14.06
N ALA A 347 3.17 1.13 -13.56
CA ALA A 347 2.01 0.75 -12.77
C ALA A 347 2.14 1.19 -11.29
N GLY A 348 1.00 1.38 -10.63
CA GLY A 348 0.91 1.91 -9.27
C GLY A 348 0.96 3.43 -9.20
N THR A 349 0.97 3.96 -7.98
CA THR A 349 0.67 5.36 -7.69
C THR A 349 1.87 6.33 -7.76
N GLU A 350 3.07 5.85 -8.08
CA GLU A 350 4.25 6.70 -8.16
C GLU A 350 4.31 7.50 -9.47
N GLY A 351 4.43 8.82 -9.36
CA GLY A 351 4.29 9.79 -10.45
C GLY A 351 2.87 10.33 -10.61
N GLN A 352 1.89 9.79 -9.88
CA GLN A 352 0.51 10.26 -9.89
C GLN A 352 0.30 11.43 -8.92
N PHE A 353 -0.67 12.27 -9.26
CA PHE A 353 -1.10 13.44 -8.51
C PHE A 353 -2.64 13.50 -8.47
N ALA A 354 -3.19 13.84 -7.31
CA ALA A 354 -4.55 14.31 -7.13
C ALA A 354 -4.49 15.77 -6.61
N VAL A 355 -5.23 16.67 -7.25
CA VAL A 355 -5.25 18.09 -6.92
C VAL A 355 -6.71 18.51 -6.71
N GLN A 356 -7.05 18.93 -5.49
CA GLN A 356 -8.34 19.51 -5.17
C GLN A 356 -8.19 21.04 -5.12
N VAL A 357 -9.07 21.76 -5.81
CA VAL A 357 -9.07 23.24 -5.86
C VAL A 357 -10.44 23.74 -5.40
N MET A 358 -10.45 24.60 -4.40
CA MET A 358 -11.66 25.06 -3.70
C MET A 358 -11.73 26.58 -3.68
N ASN A 359 -12.90 27.14 -4.01
CA ASN A 359 -13.18 28.56 -3.87
C ASN A 359 -13.66 28.83 -2.44
N VAL A 360 -12.76 29.23 -1.55
CA VAL A 360 -13.06 29.36 -0.11
C VAL A 360 -13.23 30.83 0.31
N LYS A 361 -14.14 31.05 1.26
CA LYS A 361 -14.40 32.32 1.90
C LYS A 361 -13.80 32.29 3.31
N ILE A 362 -12.95 33.26 3.65
CA ILE A 362 -12.19 33.30 4.91
C ILE A 362 -12.38 34.67 5.56
N ARG A 363 -12.58 34.68 6.89
CA ARG A 363 -12.62 35.91 7.70
C ARG A 363 -11.29 36.65 7.59
N LYS A 364 -11.29 37.98 7.39
CA LYS A 364 -10.04 38.74 7.26
C LYS A 364 -9.15 38.73 8.51
N ALA A 365 -9.75 38.51 9.69
CA ALA A 365 -9.01 38.27 10.94
C ALA A 365 -8.27 36.92 10.99
N CYS A 366 -8.57 36.01 10.06
CA CYS A 366 -8.07 34.63 9.98
C CYS A 366 -7.19 34.39 8.73
N ASP A 367 -7.03 35.38 7.85
CA ASP A 367 -6.04 35.29 6.76
C ASP A 367 -4.64 35.60 7.32
N CYS A 368 -3.70 34.69 7.11
CA CYS A 368 -2.42 34.66 7.80
C CYS A 368 -1.24 34.80 6.84
N SER A 369 -1.07 33.86 5.91
CA SER A 369 -0.16 33.98 4.77
C SER A 369 -0.61 33.12 3.60
N LEU A 370 -0.48 33.68 2.40
CA LEU A 370 -0.57 32.92 1.14
C LEU A 370 0.74 32.18 0.87
N PHE A 371 0.65 31.12 0.07
CA PHE A 371 1.81 30.28 -0.29
C PHE A 371 2.97 31.13 -0.84
N GLY A 372 4.17 30.95 -0.30
CA GLY A 372 5.38 31.64 -0.76
C GLY A 372 5.44 33.15 -0.54
N GLN A 373 4.39 33.77 0.01
CA GLN A 373 4.37 35.19 0.39
C GLN A 373 5.41 35.49 1.48
N LYS A 374 5.66 34.53 2.39
CA LYS A 374 6.59 34.64 3.52
C LYS A 374 7.78 33.70 3.34
N LYS A 375 8.75 34.11 2.53
CA LYS A 375 9.99 33.36 2.29
C LYS A 375 11.18 33.98 3.01
N PHE A 376 11.89 33.18 3.80
CA PHE A 376 12.97 33.62 4.70
C PHE A 376 14.30 32.94 4.37
N VAL A 377 15.41 33.60 4.71
CA VAL A 377 16.78 33.06 4.59
C VAL A 377 17.49 33.01 5.95
N GLU A 378 17.11 33.90 6.86
CA GLU A 378 17.70 34.06 8.19
C GLU A 378 16.84 33.42 9.28
N ASP A 379 17.37 33.45 10.50
CA ASP A 379 16.72 32.92 11.70
C ASP A 379 15.51 33.80 12.08
N TRP A 380 14.40 33.18 12.49
CA TRP A 380 13.14 33.88 12.70
C TRP A 380 12.29 33.21 13.78
N SER A 381 11.43 33.98 14.43
CA SER A 381 10.52 33.52 15.47
C SER A 381 9.31 34.44 15.56
N GLN A 382 8.11 33.87 15.56
CA GLN A 382 6.86 34.62 15.67
C GLN A 382 5.83 33.88 16.53
N LYS A 383 4.98 34.67 17.20
CA LYS A 383 3.71 34.21 17.77
C LYS A 383 2.57 34.70 16.87
N ILE A 384 1.69 33.81 16.45
CA ILE A 384 0.49 34.10 15.67
C ILE A 384 -0.70 33.76 16.56
N SER A 385 -1.57 34.74 16.80
CA SER A 385 -2.84 34.51 17.50
C SER A 385 -3.86 33.97 16.51
N ILE A 386 -4.61 32.94 16.91
CA ILE A 386 -5.77 32.43 16.19
C ILE A 386 -7.01 32.91 16.97
N PRO A 387 -7.83 33.82 16.41
CA PRO A 387 -9.14 34.14 16.97
C PRO A 387 -10.07 32.92 17.10
N SER A 388 -10.95 32.93 18.10
CA SER A 388 -11.89 31.83 18.35
C SER A 388 -13.02 31.74 17.31
N ASP A 389 -13.32 32.84 16.61
CA ASP A 389 -14.29 32.87 15.51
C ASP A 389 -13.72 32.38 14.16
N CYS A 390 -12.43 32.03 14.11
CA CYS A 390 -11.83 31.40 12.93
C CYS A 390 -12.31 29.96 12.75
N ASP A 391 -13.35 29.81 11.94
CA ASP A 391 -13.80 28.56 11.32
C ASP A 391 -12.73 27.96 10.39
N VAL A 392 -12.06 28.78 9.59
CA VAL A 392 -10.98 28.37 8.69
C VAL A 392 -9.79 29.32 8.82
N MET A 393 -8.59 28.77 9.04
CA MET A 393 -7.35 29.54 9.09
C MET A 393 -6.18 28.72 8.55
N PHE A 394 -5.35 29.34 7.70
CA PHE A 394 -4.19 28.72 7.09
C PHE A 394 -3.00 29.68 7.08
N CYS A 395 -1.82 29.22 7.48
CA CYS A 395 -0.56 29.98 7.38
C CYS A 395 0.48 29.17 6.60
N ASP A 396 1.09 29.76 5.56
CA ASP A 396 2.32 29.24 4.93
C ASP A 396 3.56 30.05 5.35
N TRP A 397 4.70 29.36 5.49
CA TRP A 397 6.03 29.94 5.62
C TRP A 397 7.07 29.09 4.88
N ILE A 398 7.96 29.72 4.10
CA ILE A 398 9.04 29.03 3.38
C ILE A 398 10.41 29.38 3.97
N ILE A 399 11.14 28.36 4.41
CA ILE A 399 12.56 28.43 4.77
C ILE A 399 13.39 28.13 3.51
N SER A 400 14.15 29.12 3.04
CA SER A 400 14.94 28.99 1.81
C SER A 400 16.13 28.03 1.95
N ALA A 401 16.43 27.28 0.90
CA ALA A 401 17.58 26.40 0.77
C ALA A 401 18.90 27.11 1.15
N SER A 402 19.57 26.61 2.20
CA SER A 402 20.82 27.17 2.73
C SER A 402 22.02 26.80 1.84
N ALA A 403 22.40 27.65 0.88
CA ALA A 403 23.55 27.38 -0.02
C ALA A 403 24.89 27.07 0.70
N LYS A 404 25.01 27.42 1.99
CA LYS A 404 26.17 27.11 2.84
C LYS A 404 26.08 25.75 3.56
N LYS A 405 25.04 24.94 3.30
CA LYS A 405 24.72 23.67 3.99
C LYS A 405 24.75 23.77 5.51
N ARG A 406 24.38 24.94 6.06
CA ARG A 406 24.22 25.10 7.51
C ARG A 406 22.90 24.48 7.95
N PRO A 407 22.90 23.55 8.91
CA PRO A 407 21.68 22.93 9.39
C PRO A 407 20.83 23.90 10.22
N ARG A 408 19.54 23.60 10.34
CA ARG A 408 18.58 24.41 11.11
C ARG A 408 17.73 23.56 12.04
N GLU A 409 17.41 24.10 13.22
CA GLU A 409 16.39 23.56 14.12
C GLU A 409 15.11 24.38 13.93
N ILE A 410 14.04 23.74 13.44
CA ILE A 410 12.67 24.27 13.53
C ILE A 410 12.12 23.90 14.91
N THR A 411 11.42 24.83 15.56
CA THR A 411 10.58 24.57 16.74
C THR A 411 9.17 25.10 16.52
N ILE A 412 8.17 24.24 16.69
CA ILE A 412 6.74 24.58 16.62
C ILE A 412 6.05 24.25 17.95
N LYS A 413 5.02 25.01 18.33
CA LYS A 413 4.12 24.75 19.47
C LYS A 413 2.80 25.48 19.27
N ILE A 414 1.68 24.94 19.69
CA ILE A 414 0.41 25.67 19.80
C ILE A 414 -0.01 25.74 21.27
N ASP A 415 -0.01 26.95 21.84
CA ASP A 415 -0.61 27.18 23.14
C ASP A 415 -2.15 27.12 22.98
N ASN A 416 -2.82 26.28 23.78
CA ASN A 416 -4.28 26.10 23.76
C ASN A 416 -4.83 25.64 22.39
N ALA A 417 -4.25 24.57 21.82
CA ALA A 417 -4.65 24.01 20.52
C ALA A 417 -6.12 23.54 20.48
N HIS A 418 -6.72 23.59 19.29
CA HIS A 418 -8.00 22.93 18.99
C HIS A 418 -7.77 21.53 18.44
N ASP A 419 -8.70 20.59 18.65
CA ASP A 419 -8.54 19.17 18.25
C ASP A 419 -8.22 18.98 16.75
N GLU A 420 -8.73 19.84 15.87
CA GLU A 420 -8.46 19.81 14.43
C GLU A 420 -7.21 20.59 13.97
N ASP A 421 -6.50 21.29 14.88
CA ASP A 421 -5.28 22.03 14.52
C ASP A 421 -4.19 21.07 14.01
N GLN A 422 -3.60 21.39 12.85
CA GLN A 422 -2.56 20.57 12.23
C GLN A 422 -1.39 21.42 11.74
N MET A 423 -0.18 20.92 12.02
CA MET A 423 1.08 21.45 11.50
C MET A 423 1.73 20.45 10.55
N PHE A 424 2.23 20.94 9.42
CA PHE A 424 2.93 20.16 8.40
C PHE A 424 4.30 20.78 8.17
N ILE A 425 5.35 19.96 8.09
CA ILE A 425 6.71 20.38 7.74
C ILE A 425 7.23 19.45 6.65
N TRP A 426 7.56 19.99 5.47
CA TRP A 426 7.99 19.16 4.34
C TRP A 426 9.02 19.82 3.42
N ASN A 427 9.81 18.96 2.77
CA ASN A 427 10.77 19.30 1.71
C ASN A 427 11.08 18.04 0.86
N SER A 428 12.17 18.03 0.08
CA SER A 428 12.56 16.88 -0.75
C SER A 428 12.89 15.59 0.01
N LYS A 429 13.06 15.64 1.34
CA LYS A 429 13.54 14.53 2.19
C LYS A 429 12.66 14.21 3.39
N ILE A 430 11.92 15.17 3.95
CA ILE A 430 11.04 14.96 5.10
C ILE A 430 9.59 15.33 4.79
N MET A 431 8.69 14.64 5.47
CA MET A 431 7.26 14.91 5.50
C MET A 431 6.75 14.58 6.91
N GLU A 432 6.69 15.58 7.78
CA GLU A 432 6.12 15.43 9.11
C GLU A 432 4.73 16.08 9.15
N LYS A 433 3.81 15.41 9.82
CA LYS A 433 2.47 15.91 10.14
C LYS A 433 2.24 15.75 11.64
N TYR A 434 1.99 16.86 12.33
CA TYR A 434 1.69 16.90 13.74
C TYR A 434 0.23 17.30 13.95
N PRO A 435 -0.62 16.41 14.50
CA PRO A 435 -1.93 16.76 15.00
C PRO A 435 -1.84 17.56 16.31
N SER A 436 -2.98 18.08 16.75
CA SER A 436 -3.18 18.97 17.91
C SER A 436 -2.60 18.44 19.22
N ASP A 437 -2.81 17.15 19.50
CA ASP A 437 -2.30 16.40 20.66
C ASP A 437 -0.77 16.23 20.66
N TYR A 438 -0.10 16.56 19.55
CA TYR A 438 1.35 16.64 19.48
C TYR A 438 1.89 18.06 19.71
N LEU A 439 1.04 19.10 19.67
CA LEU A 439 1.46 20.50 19.60
C LEU A 439 1.30 21.29 20.92
N ASP A 440 0.70 20.68 21.94
CA ASP A 440 0.65 21.16 23.34
C ASP A 440 2.05 21.41 23.93
N GLN A 441 3.03 20.63 23.47
CA GLN A 441 4.43 20.65 23.80
C GLN A 441 5.25 21.06 22.58
N PRO A 442 6.42 21.72 22.77
CA PRO A 442 7.25 22.13 21.66
C PRO A 442 7.76 20.92 20.87
N ARG A 443 7.51 20.87 19.57
CA ARG A 443 8.09 19.87 18.66
C ARG A 443 9.26 20.44 17.89
N LYS A 444 10.29 19.61 17.71
CA LYS A 444 11.50 19.96 16.97
C LYS A 444 11.70 19.10 15.74
N VAL A 445 12.07 19.75 14.65
CA VAL A 445 12.49 19.12 13.40
C VAL A 445 13.85 19.69 13.00
N TYR A 446 14.80 18.80 12.72
CA TYR A 446 16.14 19.15 12.32
C TYR A 446 16.32 19.02 10.81
N LEU A 447 16.82 20.09 10.17
CA LEU A 447 17.12 20.14 8.75
C LEU A 447 18.64 20.04 8.56
N ASN A 448 19.15 18.88 8.09
CA ASN A 448 20.57 18.75 7.76
C ASN A 448 20.92 19.22 6.33
N ASP A 449 19.99 19.05 5.39
CA ASP A 449 20.26 19.23 3.97
C ASP A 449 19.52 20.43 3.39
N SER A 450 20.14 21.02 2.36
CA SER A 450 19.75 22.28 1.76
C SER A 450 19.48 22.13 0.25
N THR A 451 19.01 20.96 -0.18
CA THR A 451 18.77 20.65 -1.59
C THR A 451 17.43 21.18 -2.10
N SER A 452 16.51 21.52 -1.20
CA SER A 452 15.19 22.10 -1.48
C SER A 452 14.85 23.17 -0.44
N ASP A 453 13.88 24.02 -0.76
CA ASP A 453 13.23 24.86 0.23
C ASP A 453 12.39 24.00 1.19
N THR A 454 12.20 24.43 2.44
CA THR A 454 11.37 23.72 3.42
C THR A 454 10.13 24.54 3.75
N HIS A 455 8.97 23.92 3.59
CA HIS A 455 7.67 24.51 3.85
C HIS A 455 7.21 24.16 5.26
N ILE A 456 6.66 25.15 5.95
CA ILE A 456 5.94 24.98 7.23
C ILE A 456 4.53 25.50 7.00
N PHE A 457 3.53 24.67 7.27
CA PHE A 457 2.13 24.98 7.01
C PHE A 457 1.25 24.67 8.23
N PHE A 458 0.41 25.63 8.61
CA PHE A 458 -0.61 25.49 9.65
C PHE A 458 -2.01 25.43 9.04
N ARG A 459 -2.89 24.59 9.61
CA ARG A 459 -4.33 24.51 9.30
C ARG A 459 -5.18 24.45 10.57
N ARG A 460 -6.26 25.25 10.59
CA ARG A 460 -7.49 25.04 11.36
C ARG A 460 -8.67 24.90 10.40
N ASN A 461 -9.64 24.03 10.73
CA ASN A 461 -10.78 23.69 9.86
C ASN A 461 -12.15 23.73 10.59
N SER A 462 -12.17 24.19 11.83
CA SER A 462 -13.35 24.37 12.65
C SER A 462 -13.09 25.47 13.68
N SER A 463 -14.14 26.17 14.11
CA SER A 463 -14.05 27.18 15.16
C SER A 463 -13.66 26.53 16.49
N GLY A 464 -12.69 27.12 17.15
CA GLY A 464 -12.08 26.58 18.37
C GLY A 464 -11.83 27.67 19.41
N PRO A 465 -11.09 27.38 20.49
CA PRO A 465 -10.68 28.42 21.42
C PRO A 465 -9.65 29.37 20.78
N THR A 466 -9.40 30.52 21.43
CA THR A 466 -8.28 31.39 21.06
C THR A 466 -6.96 30.68 21.38
N SER A 467 -6.09 30.55 20.37
CA SER A 467 -4.86 29.75 20.44
C SER A 467 -3.66 30.58 19.99
N ILE A 468 -2.45 30.21 20.43
CA ILE A 468 -1.22 30.90 20.00
C ILE A 468 -0.26 29.91 19.33
N VAL A 469 -0.13 30.04 18.02
CA VAL A 469 0.87 29.34 17.22
C VAL A 469 2.23 30.01 17.45
N ASN A 470 3.16 29.26 18.02
CA ASN A 470 4.57 29.62 18.15
C ASN A 470 5.35 28.88 17.07
N VAL A 471 5.96 29.60 16.13
CA VAL A 471 6.82 29.03 15.10
C VAL A 471 8.15 29.77 15.09
N SER A 472 9.24 29.02 15.12
CA SER A 472 10.59 29.56 14.99
C SER A 472 11.53 28.59 14.30
N TRP A 473 12.59 29.12 13.71
CA TRP A 473 13.72 28.34 13.24
C TRP A 473 15.02 29.10 13.44
N LYS A 474 16.09 28.36 13.72
CA LYS A 474 17.43 28.93 13.92
C LYS A 474 18.50 28.10 13.23
N THR A 475 19.57 28.76 12.80
CA THR A 475 20.74 28.15 12.19
C THR A 475 21.66 27.60 13.28
N LEU A 476 21.98 26.31 13.20
CA LEU A 476 22.85 25.66 14.18
C LEU A 476 24.31 25.84 13.78
N HIS A 477 25.15 26.06 14.80
CA HIS A 477 26.58 26.36 14.66
C HIS A 477 27.49 25.25 15.18
N ASP A 478 27.02 24.46 16.13
CA ASP A 478 27.69 23.25 16.63
C ASP A 478 26.65 22.13 16.71
N VAL A 479 26.95 21.00 16.07
CA VAL A 479 25.88 20.13 15.52
C VAL A 479 26.22 18.65 15.48
N ASP A 480 27.45 18.29 15.80
CA ASP A 480 27.76 16.90 16.13
C ASP A 480 27.11 16.52 17.48
N CYS A 481 27.07 15.22 17.73
CA CYS A 481 26.74 14.71 19.06
C CYS A 481 27.97 14.91 19.96
N GLU A 482 28.13 16.12 20.50
CA GLU A 482 29.15 16.47 21.49
C GLU A 482 29.18 15.44 22.63
N ALA A 483 30.38 15.07 23.08
CA ALA A 483 30.57 14.04 24.10
C ALA A 483 29.85 14.37 25.42
N PHE A 484 29.75 15.65 25.79
CA PHE A 484 29.03 16.11 27.00
C PHE A 484 28.50 17.54 26.83
N ARG A 485 27.18 17.73 26.93
CA ARG A 485 26.51 19.06 27.01
C ARG A 485 25.84 19.24 28.36
N LYS A 486 25.94 20.42 28.99
CA LYS A 486 25.15 20.77 30.20
C LYS A 486 24.04 21.77 29.85
N ILE A 487 22.80 21.44 30.18
CA ILE A 487 21.61 22.21 29.80
C ILE A 487 20.75 22.49 31.03
N SER A 488 20.49 23.77 31.29
CA SER A 488 19.56 24.21 32.35
C SER A 488 18.11 24.00 31.91
N VAL A 489 17.30 23.37 32.76
CA VAL A 489 15.87 23.08 32.55
C VAL A 489 15.04 23.86 33.57
N THR A 490 13.92 24.43 33.13
CA THR A 490 12.98 25.19 33.98
C THR A 490 11.58 24.61 33.88
N THR A 491 10.59 25.23 34.53
CA THR A 491 9.17 24.85 34.42
C THR A 491 8.62 24.92 32.99
N ASN A 492 9.27 25.65 32.08
CA ASN A 492 8.90 25.68 30.68
C ASN A 492 9.44 24.43 29.95
N PRO A 493 8.58 23.60 29.33
CA PRO A 493 8.97 22.44 28.54
C PRO A 493 10.06 22.75 27.51
N LYS A 494 11.11 21.91 27.47
CA LYS A 494 12.16 21.95 26.45
C LYS A 494 12.22 20.64 25.69
N ALA A 495 12.27 20.73 24.36
CA ALA A 495 12.40 19.59 23.47
C ALA A 495 13.86 19.25 23.15
N PHE A 496 14.14 17.95 23.14
CA PHE A 496 15.43 17.34 22.87
C PHE A 496 15.24 16.26 21.82
N ILE A 497 16.12 16.25 20.81
CA ILE A 497 16.06 15.33 19.68
C ILE A 497 17.43 14.71 19.41
N SER A 498 17.45 13.55 18.76
CA SER A 498 18.68 13.03 18.15
C SER A 498 19.12 13.93 16.99
N PRO A 499 20.42 13.98 16.64
CA PRO A 499 20.85 14.52 15.36
C PRO A 499 20.05 13.89 14.21
N ASN A 500 19.79 14.66 13.15
CA ASN A 500 18.94 14.29 12.00
C ASN A 500 17.42 14.13 12.25
N TYR A 501 16.91 14.03 13.48
CA TYR A 501 15.48 13.77 13.73
C TYR A 501 14.56 14.72 12.93
N PRO A 502 13.58 14.22 12.16
CA PRO A 502 13.01 12.86 12.14
C PRO A 502 13.73 11.86 11.21
N MET A 503 14.77 12.29 10.50
CA MET A 503 15.58 11.39 9.67
C MET A 503 16.52 10.54 10.54
N GLY A 504 17.08 9.50 9.92
CA GLY A 504 18.01 8.56 10.56
C GLY A 504 19.13 9.21 11.38
N TYR A 505 19.17 8.90 12.68
CA TYR A 505 20.19 9.40 13.60
C TYR A 505 21.62 9.04 13.17
N ALA A 506 22.59 9.87 13.55
CA ALA A 506 23.98 9.72 13.15
C ALA A 506 24.58 8.35 13.54
N HIS A 507 25.23 7.68 12.58
CA HIS A 507 25.99 6.45 12.80
C HIS A 507 27.15 6.68 13.79
N TRP A 508 27.41 5.71 14.68
CA TRP A 508 28.45 5.80 15.72
C TRP A 508 28.32 7.03 16.64
N GLY A 509 27.12 7.61 16.75
CA GLY A 509 26.84 8.69 17.69
C GLY A 509 26.86 8.16 19.13
N SER A 510 27.74 8.76 19.93
CA SER A 510 27.86 8.57 21.38
C SER A 510 27.92 9.94 22.02
N CYS A 511 26.92 10.29 22.84
CA CYS A 511 26.75 11.66 23.34
C CYS A 511 25.96 11.72 24.64
N THR A 512 26.37 12.62 25.53
CA THR A 512 25.78 12.74 26.87
C THR A 512 25.27 14.15 27.15
N ILE A 513 24.17 14.24 27.92
CA ILE A 513 23.55 15.50 28.30
C ILE A 513 23.31 15.49 29.82
N LEU A 514 23.85 16.48 30.53
CA LEU A 514 23.47 16.77 31.91
C LEU A 514 22.36 17.83 31.92
N LEU A 515 21.15 17.40 32.24
CA LEU A 515 20.03 18.28 32.55
C LEU A 515 20.14 18.72 34.02
N THR A 516 20.07 20.03 34.29
CA THR A 516 20.05 20.58 35.66
C THR A 516 18.87 21.52 35.84
N ALA A 517 18.05 21.28 36.87
CA ALA A 517 16.99 22.17 37.33
C ALA A 517 17.45 23.02 38.54
N PRO A 518 16.70 24.07 38.95
CA PRO A 518 16.96 24.79 40.19
C PRO A 518 16.96 23.88 41.42
N LYS A 519 17.57 24.34 42.53
CA LYS A 519 17.36 23.71 43.86
C LYS A 519 15.87 23.56 44.13
N ASN A 520 15.49 22.51 44.87
CA ASN A 520 14.10 22.24 45.27
C ASN A 520 13.12 21.96 44.11
N TYR A 521 13.63 21.66 42.91
CA TYR A 521 12.87 21.10 41.79
C TYR A 521 13.42 19.71 41.44
N TYR A 522 12.56 18.84 40.91
CA TYR A 522 12.96 17.63 40.21
C TYR A 522 12.71 17.79 38.70
N ILE A 523 13.22 16.88 37.88
CA ILE A 523 13.05 16.90 36.42
C ILE A 523 12.10 15.78 36.03
N THR A 524 11.06 16.14 35.27
CA THR A 524 10.19 15.17 34.60
C THR A 524 10.57 15.12 33.13
N VAL A 525 10.62 13.90 32.59
CA VAL A 525 10.96 13.59 31.20
C VAL A 525 9.79 12.85 30.57
N PHE A 526 9.34 13.33 29.42
CA PHE A 526 8.31 12.70 28.62
C PHE A 526 8.87 12.38 27.22
N ILE A 527 9.01 11.09 26.91
CA ILE A 527 9.39 10.62 25.57
C ILE A 527 8.11 10.50 24.76
N ASN A 528 7.93 11.40 23.79
CA ASN A 528 6.79 11.35 22.87
C ASN A 528 6.98 10.19 21.87
N GLU A 529 8.18 10.10 21.30
CA GLU A 529 8.53 9.19 20.21
C GLU A 529 10.01 8.79 20.29
N LEU A 530 10.29 7.49 20.21
CA LEU A 530 11.62 6.92 20.13
C LEU A 530 11.59 5.71 19.19
N GLU A 531 12.46 5.72 18.19
CA GLU A 531 12.75 4.60 17.30
C GLU A 531 14.26 4.43 17.14
N LEU A 532 14.79 3.37 17.76
CA LEU A 532 16.18 2.96 17.73
C LEU A 532 16.30 1.53 17.20
N GLU A 533 17.50 1.14 16.76
CA GLU A 533 17.81 -0.27 16.60
C GLU A 533 17.87 -0.99 17.94
N GLY A 534 17.61 -2.30 17.96
CA GLY A 534 17.68 -3.11 19.19
C GLY A 534 19.07 -3.18 19.81
N SER A 535 20.11 -2.82 19.04
CA SER A 535 21.50 -2.64 19.46
C SER A 535 21.77 -1.32 20.18
N HIS A 536 20.94 -0.29 19.96
CA HIS A 536 21.21 1.10 20.35
C HIS A 536 20.28 1.53 21.47
N PHE A 537 20.68 2.56 22.21
CA PHE A 537 19.90 2.98 23.38
C PHE A 537 19.95 4.47 23.67
N LEU A 538 18.86 4.93 24.30
CA LEU A 538 18.80 6.17 25.07
C LEU A 538 18.57 5.79 26.54
N ALA A 539 19.34 6.34 27.46
CA ALA A 539 19.25 6.04 28.89
C ALA A 539 19.33 7.29 29.76
N PHE A 540 18.79 7.19 30.98
CA PHE A 540 18.58 8.30 31.90
C PHE A 540 18.95 7.87 33.34
N TRP A 541 19.61 8.75 34.09
CA TRP A 541 20.08 8.51 35.47
C TRP A 541 19.80 9.71 36.38
N ASP A 542 19.47 9.42 37.64
CA ASP A 542 19.09 10.37 38.69
C ASP A 542 20.31 11.00 39.35
N GLY A 543 20.98 11.92 38.64
CA GLY A 543 22.22 12.53 39.09
C GLY A 543 23.03 13.16 37.97
N THR A 544 24.35 13.22 38.16
CA THR A 544 25.27 13.96 37.28
C THR A 544 26.15 13.09 36.38
N SER A 545 26.03 11.76 36.45
CA SER A 545 26.79 10.81 35.62
C SER A 545 26.09 9.45 35.50
N PHE A 546 26.57 8.60 34.58
CA PHE A 546 26.14 7.21 34.39
C PHE A 546 26.31 6.28 35.63
N GLN A 547 26.99 6.75 36.69
CA GLN A 547 27.20 6.01 37.93
C GLN A 547 26.07 6.20 38.96
N ALA A 548 25.16 7.17 38.73
CA ALA A 548 24.01 7.43 39.58
C ALA A 548 22.94 6.31 39.46
N PRO A 549 21.84 6.33 40.23
CA PRO A 549 20.72 5.41 40.02
C PRO A 549 20.12 5.58 38.62
N LYS A 550 19.92 4.48 37.89
CA LYS A 550 19.32 4.54 36.55
C LYS A 550 17.80 4.70 36.66
N LEU A 551 17.27 5.74 36.03
CA LEU A 551 15.83 5.98 35.90
C LEU A 551 15.22 5.10 34.82
N ALA A 552 15.83 5.10 33.63
CA ALA A 552 15.33 4.35 32.47
C ALA A 552 16.43 4.01 31.46
N LYS A 553 16.16 3.03 30.60
CA LYS A 553 16.92 2.75 29.37
C LYS A 553 15.98 2.15 28.33
N PHE A 554 15.95 2.74 27.14
CA PHE A 554 15.05 2.38 26.04
C PHE A 554 15.84 1.94 24.81
N THR A 555 15.27 0.98 24.08
CA THR A 555 15.84 0.30 22.89
C THR A 555 14.68 -0.14 22.00
N GLY A 556 14.83 -0.18 20.67
CA GLY A 556 13.70 -0.50 19.80
C GLY A 556 12.75 0.70 19.63
N SER A 557 11.43 0.49 19.69
CA SER A 557 10.43 1.56 19.51
C SER A 557 9.60 1.77 20.78
N GLU A 558 9.48 3.02 21.23
CA GLU A 558 8.79 3.44 22.45
C GLU A 558 8.06 4.77 22.23
N TYR A 559 6.87 4.92 22.82
CA TYR A 559 6.02 6.11 22.64
C TYR A 559 5.34 6.47 23.96
N ASN A 560 5.07 7.76 24.17
CA ASN A 560 4.35 8.32 25.32
C ASN A 560 4.79 7.75 26.69
N ARG A 561 6.10 7.81 26.98
CA ARG A 561 6.68 7.35 28.27
C ARG A 561 7.02 8.53 29.16
N GLU A 562 6.50 8.54 30.40
CA GLU A 562 6.83 9.56 31.40
C GLU A 562 7.58 8.96 32.60
N PHE A 563 8.55 9.70 33.12
CA PHE A 563 9.23 9.41 34.39
C PHE A 563 9.85 10.68 34.99
N SER A 564 10.14 10.66 36.29
CA SER A 564 10.71 11.79 37.02
C SER A 564 11.93 11.36 37.84
N SER A 565 12.88 12.28 38.03
CA SER A 565 13.99 12.13 38.96
C SER A 565 13.57 12.40 40.41
N ALA A 566 14.34 11.92 41.38
CA ALA A 566 14.25 12.36 42.77
C ALA A 566 15.06 13.65 43.00
N GLY A 567 16.17 13.84 42.29
CA GLY A 567 17.02 15.03 42.37
C GLY A 567 16.77 16.09 41.30
N ASN A 568 17.45 17.24 41.41
CA ASN A 568 17.41 18.32 40.42
C ASN A 568 18.36 18.12 39.22
N ASN A 569 18.87 16.91 39.00
CA ASN A 569 19.78 16.59 37.89
C ASN A 569 19.39 15.28 37.23
N VAL A 570 19.44 15.24 35.91
CA VAL A 570 19.32 14.01 35.12
C VAL A 570 20.47 13.94 34.13
N PHE A 571 21.26 12.88 34.21
CA PHE A 571 22.24 12.54 33.18
C PHE A 571 21.56 11.69 32.11
N VAL A 572 21.85 11.97 30.84
CA VAL A 572 21.31 11.29 29.66
C VAL A 572 22.47 10.81 28.80
N GLU A 573 22.36 9.61 28.25
CA GLU A 573 23.35 8.99 27.36
C GLU A 573 22.63 8.41 26.15
N PHE A 574 23.08 8.76 24.95
CA PHE A 574 22.68 8.13 23.70
C PHE A 574 23.89 7.43 23.08
N ASP A 575 23.72 6.16 22.73
CA ASP A 575 24.75 5.34 22.07
C ASP A 575 24.18 4.55 20.89
N SER A 576 24.93 4.59 19.79
CA SER A 576 24.65 3.89 18.55
C SER A 576 25.93 3.35 17.90
N TYR A 577 25.88 2.23 17.17
CA TYR A 577 27.06 1.63 16.55
C TYR A 577 26.77 0.97 15.20
N GLY A 578 27.69 1.12 14.24
CA GLY A 578 27.49 0.62 12.88
C GLY A 578 26.57 1.51 12.05
N ARG A 579 25.92 0.94 11.03
CA ARG A 579 25.26 1.69 9.92
C ARG A 579 23.72 1.62 9.91
N SER A 580 23.09 0.98 10.89
CA SER A 580 21.64 0.82 10.96
C SER A 580 21.00 1.95 11.79
N GLN A 581 19.99 2.61 11.22
CA GLN A 581 19.37 3.82 11.78
C GLN A 581 17.87 3.85 11.54
N LYS A 582 17.14 4.46 12.48
CA LYS A 582 15.68 4.73 12.46
C LYS A 582 15.42 6.19 12.84
N ARG A 583 14.16 6.62 12.99
CA ARG A 583 13.78 8.03 13.20
C ARG A 583 14.48 8.72 14.37
N GLY A 584 14.90 7.98 15.41
CA GLY A 584 15.73 8.49 16.51
C GLY A 584 14.94 8.72 17.79
N TYR A 585 15.09 9.87 18.44
CA TYR A 585 14.30 10.18 19.62
C TYR A 585 13.81 11.64 19.63
N HIS A 586 12.63 11.84 20.21
CA HIS A 586 12.09 13.13 20.61
C HIS A 586 11.55 13.01 22.04
N TYR A 587 12.15 13.76 22.97
CA TYR A 587 11.67 13.85 24.34
C TYR A 587 11.59 15.30 24.82
N ILE A 588 10.66 15.54 25.74
CA ILE A 588 10.52 16.78 26.50
C ILE A 588 11.14 16.58 27.88
N ALA A 589 11.78 17.61 28.41
CA ALA A 589 12.07 17.71 29.85
C ALA A 589 11.65 19.07 30.41
N TYR A 590 11.12 19.04 31.64
CA TYR A 590 10.72 20.22 32.40
C TYR A 590 10.99 20.02 33.90
N ALA A 591 11.16 21.12 34.63
CA ALA A 591 11.39 21.13 36.07
C ALA A 591 10.06 21.29 36.84
N VAL A 592 9.83 20.45 37.84
CA VAL A 592 8.64 20.48 38.71
C VAL A 592 9.06 20.79 40.14
N ARG A 593 8.38 21.73 40.83
CA ARG A 593 8.72 22.10 42.22
C ARG A 593 8.48 20.89 43.13
N SER A 594 9.47 20.53 43.94
CA SER A 594 9.34 19.45 44.91
C SER A 594 8.31 19.83 45.98
N PRO A 595 7.37 18.93 46.36
CA PRO A 595 6.45 19.18 47.46
C PRO A 595 7.17 19.30 48.82
N ASN A 596 8.38 18.73 48.92
CA ASN A 596 9.21 18.77 50.13
C ASN A 596 10.17 19.98 50.13
N ALA A 597 9.92 20.98 49.27
CA ALA A 597 10.71 22.21 49.19
C ALA A 597 10.49 23.10 50.42
N THR A 598 11.36 22.98 51.43
CA THR A 598 11.51 24.04 52.44
C THR A 598 11.85 25.35 51.74
N GLU A 599 11.13 26.42 52.04
CA GLU A 599 11.46 27.73 51.50
C GLU A 599 12.78 28.20 52.12
N GLU A 600 13.77 28.54 51.27
CA GLU A 600 14.99 29.20 51.74
C GLU A 600 14.57 30.61 52.20
N ILE A 601 14.41 30.78 53.52
CA ILE A 601 14.15 32.10 54.12
C ILE A 601 15.35 32.98 53.79
N ILE A 602 15.15 33.94 52.89
CA ILE A 602 16.14 34.97 52.61
C ILE A 602 16.11 35.92 53.79
N ASN A 603 17.07 35.76 54.71
CA ASN A 603 17.33 36.77 55.73
C ASN A 603 17.80 38.05 55.05
N PHE A 604 16.90 39.02 54.90
CA PHE A 604 17.22 40.39 54.51
C PHE A 604 17.83 41.14 55.70
N GLU A 605 19.09 40.83 56.01
CA GLU A 605 19.96 41.61 56.89
C GLU A 605 21.30 41.88 56.19
N GLU A 606 21.25 42.64 55.08
CA GLU A 606 22.29 43.58 54.61
C GLU A 606 21.86 44.21 53.27
N ILE A 607 21.38 45.45 53.33
CA ILE A 607 21.51 46.56 52.35
C ILE A 607 20.85 47.76 53.04
N GLU A 608 21.67 48.72 53.47
CA GLU A 608 21.24 50.08 53.79
C GLU A 608 21.30 50.96 52.53
N ASP A 609 20.69 52.16 52.58
CA ASP A 609 20.59 53.16 51.50
C ASP A 609 19.76 52.73 50.24
N PHE A 610 18.89 53.56 49.65
CA PHE A 610 18.73 55.01 49.75
C PHE A 610 17.31 55.50 49.35
N GLU A 611 16.87 56.61 49.96
CA GLU A 611 15.78 57.57 49.62
C GLU A 611 14.35 57.11 49.20
N GLU A 612 13.37 57.76 49.85
CA GLU A 612 11.95 57.75 49.46
C GLU A 612 11.65 58.74 48.31
N THR A 613 10.67 58.43 47.46
CA THR A 613 9.77 59.47 46.93
C THR A 613 8.32 59.00 46.99
N THR A 614 7.42 59.91 47.36
CA THR A 614 6.04 59.58 47.75
C THR A 614 5.03 59.70 46.60
N THR A 615 3.94 58.94 46.66
CA THR A 615 2.59 59.43 46.35
C THR A 615 1.50 58.50 46.89
N ASN A 616 0.33 59.05 47.22
CA ASN A 616 -0.75 58.37 47.94
C ASN A 616 -1.79 57.73 46.99
N SER A 617 -2.48 56.65 47.42
CA SER A 617 -3.87 56.77 47.93
C SER A 617 -4.64 55.44 48.18
N SER A 618 -5.30 55.39 49.36
CA SER A 618 -6.57 54.69 49.70
C SER A 618 -6.89 53.23 49.31
N LEU A 619 -6.90 52.37 50.34
CA LEU A 619 -7.84 51.26 50.61
C LEU A 619 -9.27 51.80 50.90
N PRO A 620 -10.38 51.01 50.84
CA PRO A 620 -10.67 49.75 51.60
C PRO A 620 -11.10 48.56 50.71
N LEU A 621 -10.95 47.27 51.06
CA LEU A 621 -11.08 46.47 52.32
C LEU A 621 -12.49 45.91 52.58
N SER A 622 -12.65 44.60 52.34
CA SER A 622 -13.75 43.71 52.80
C SER A 622 -13.33 42.24 52.54
N THR A 623 -12.47 41.64 53.38
CA THR A 623 -12.81 40.75 54.52
C THR A 623 -13.39 39.37 54.14
N THR A 624 -12.58 38.31 54.37
CA THR A 624 -12.95 36.96 54.89
C THR A 624 -13.98 36.09 54.12
N GLU A 625 -13.87 34.76 53.95
CA GLU A 625 -13.29 33.70 54.80
C GLU A 625 -12.58 32.55 54.01
N LYS A 626 -12.09 31.54 54.74
CA LYS A 626 -11.54 30.23 54.32
C LYS A 626 -11.73 29.24 55.50
N PRO A 627 -11.67 27.90 55.33
CA PRO A 627 -12.19 27.02 54.27
C PRO A 627 -12.88 25.75 54.87
N VAL A 628 -12.79 24.58 54.19
CA VAL A 628 -13.03 23.17 54.63
C VAL A 628 -14.40 22.53 54.25
N PRO A 629 -14.42 21.30 53.66
CA PRO A 629 -15.64 20.56 53.26
C PRO A 629 -16.11 19.55 54.33
N PRO A 630 -17.16 18.73 54.08
CA PRO A 630 -16.86 17.31 53.76
C PRO A 630 -17.88 16.51 52.91
N SER A 631 -17.42 15.33 52.46
CA SER A 631 -18.15 14.04 52.37
C SER A 631 -19.22 13.78 51.29
N SER A 632 -19.36 12.49 50.99
CA SER A 632 -20.24 11.86 49.99
C SER A 632 -21.29 10.95 50.62
N PHE A 633 -22.53 10.95 50.10
CA PHE A 633 -23.56 9.88 50.19
C PHE A 633 -24.49 10.14 48.96
N VAL A 634 -24.81 9.23 48.04
CA VAL A 634 -25.42 7.88 48.11
C VAL A 634 -26.90 7.91 48.54
N GLU A 635 -27.79 7.85 47.53
CA GLU A 635 -29.12 7.20 47.43
C GLU A 635 -29.90 7.93 46.29
N SER A 636 -30.13 7.33 45.12
CA SER A 636 -31.11 6.27 44.78
C SER A 636 -32.58 6.72 44.83
N VAL A 637 -33.11 7.09 43.66
CA VAL A 637 -34.55 7.02 43.32
C VAL A 637 -34.66 6.26 42.00
N GLY A 638 -35.67 5.40 41.87
CA GLY A 638 -35.89 4.56 40.70
C GLY A 638 -37.33 4.61 40.18
N MET A 639 -37.67 3.64 39.32
CA MET A 639 -38.87 3.58 38.46
C MET A 639 -38.83 4.59 37.28
N GLY A 640 -39.28 4.22 36.07
CA GLY A 640 -39.69 2.89 35.60
C GLY A 640 -40.52 2.94 34.32
N LEU A 641 -40.62 1.80 33.61
CA LEU A 641 -41.31 1.60 32.32
C LEU A 641 -40.56 2.22 31.11
N ALA A 642 -40.65 1.69 29.89
CA ALA A 642 -41.55 0.63 29.38
C ALA A 642 -40.81 -0.55 28.71
N ASN A 643 -41.52 -1.68 28.54
CA ASN A 643 -41.04 -2.88 27.83
C ASN A 643 -41.63 -2.93 26.41
N GLU A 644 -40.84 -3.12 25.35
CA GLU A 644 -41.40 -3.55 24.04
C GLU A 644 -40.44 -4.24 23.03
N VAL A 645 -39.36 -4.91 23.47
CA VAL A 645 -38.40 -5.58 22.52
C VAL A 645 -37.94 -6.98 22.98
N VAL A 646 -38.86 -7.86 23.38
CA VAL A 646 -38.51 -9.22 23.86
C VAL A 646 -39.25 -10.36 23.11
N ASP A 647 -40.43 -10.11 22.54
CA ASP A 647 -41.29 -11.18 22.03
C ASP A 647 -40.85 -11.74 20.65
N ASP A 648 -40.07 -10.99 19.85
CA ASP A 648 -39.67 -11.44 18.50
C ASP A 648 -38.39 -12.28 18.47
N VAL A 649 -37.46 -12.07 19.41
CA VAL A 649 -36.23 -12.88 19.52
C VAL A 649 -36.59 -14.35 19.81
N VAL A 650 -37.59 -14.59 20.66
CA VAL A 650 -38.07 -15.93 21.02
C VAL A 650 -38.69 -16.65 19.82
N LYS A 651 -39.45 -15.93 18.98
CA LYS A 651 -40.08 -16.49 17.75
C LYS A 651 -39.03 -16.92 16.72
N ILE A 652 -37.97 -16.13 16.54
CA ILE A 652 -36.86 -16.44 15.62
C ILE A 652 -36.12 -17.71 16.06
N CYS A 653 -35.79 -17.85 17.35
CA CYS A 653 -35.14 -19.07 17.86
C CYS A 653 -36.00 -20.33 17.66
N LEU A 654 -37.32 -20.23 17.87
CA LEU A 654 -38.26 -21.36 17.65
C LEU A 654 -38.40 -21.74 16.17
N PHE A 655 -38.19 -20.82 15.23
CA PHE A 655 -38.21 -21.11 13.79
C PHE A 655 -37.01 -21.98 13.37
N PHE A 656 -35.79 -21.57 13.75
CA PHE A 656 -34.57 -22.33 13.43
C PHE A 656 -34.53 -23.72 14.09
N TRP A 657 -35.08 -23.87 15.30
CA TRP A 657 -35.13 -25.17 15.98
C TRP A 657 -36.05 -26.19 15.27
N LYS A 658 -37.17 -25.73 14.67
CA LYS A 658 -38.05 -26.58 13.85
C LYS A 658 -37.42 -26.99 12.53
N LEU A 659 -36.64 -26.11 11.89
CA LEU A 659 -35.90 -26.40 10.66
C LEU A 659 -34.86 -27.52 10.87
N ALA A 660 -34.12 -27.49 11.99
CA ALA A 660 -33.15 -28.54 12.33
C ALA A 660 -33.80 -29.92 12.46
N PHE A 661 -35.01 -30.00 13.03
CA PHE A 661 -35.72 -31.26 13.25
C PHE A 661 -36.21 -31.92 11.95
N TYR A 662 -36.56 -31.13 10.93
CA TYR A 662 -36.90 -31.61 9.58
C TYR A 662 -35.68 -32.16 8.82
N GLY A 663 -34.49 -31.59 9.03
CA GLY A 663 -33.25 -32.10 8.45
C GLY A 663 -32.84 -33.48 8.99
N VAL A 664 -32.95 -33.70 10.30
CA VAL A 664 -32.56 -34.99 10.93
C VAL A 664 -33.51 -36.13 10.53
N THR A 665 -34.80 -35.87 10.47
CA THR A 665 -35.82 -36.90 10.16
C THR A 665 -35.76 -37.36 8.70
N THR A 666 -35.53 -36.46 7.75
CA THR A 666 -35.41 -36.80 6.32
C THR A 666 -34.17 -37.65 6.01
N VAL A 667 -33.03 -37.36 6.62
CA VAL A 667 -31.79 -38.15 6.47
C VAL A 667 -31.95 -39.59 7.00
N LEU A 668 -32.62 -39.76 8.15
CA LEU A 668 -32.87 -41.09 8.73
C LEU A 668 -33.79 -41.95 7.86
N ILE A 669 -34.82 -41.36 7.24
CA ILE A 669 -35.72 -42.07 6.30
C ILE A 669 -34.95 -42.49 5.04
N GLY A 670 -34.09 -41.62 4.48
CA GLY A 670 -33.25 -41.95 3.33
C GLY A 670 -32.30 -43.13 3.60
N LEU A 671 -31.68 -43.17 4.78
CA LEU A 671 -30.82 -44.28 5.21
C LEU A 671 -31.62 -45.59 5.39
N ALA A 672 -32.84 -45.53 5.94
CA ALA A 672 -33.69 -46.71 6.08
C ALA A 672 -34.04 -47.34 4.71
N VAL A 673 -34.42 -46.52 3.72
CA VAL A 673 -34.69 -46.98 2.35
C VAL A 673 -33.44 -47.60 1.72
N PHE A 674 -32.27 -46.99 1.90
CA PHE A 674 -30.99 -47.51 1.38
C PHE A 674 -30.63 -48.87 1.98
N PHE A 675 -30.82 -49.07 3.29
CA PHE A 675 -30.58 -50.36 3.96
C PHE A 675 -31.59 -51.45 3.58
N ILE A 676 -32.86 -51.09 3.35
CA ILE A 676 -33.88 -52.06 2.87
C ILE A 676 -33.55 -52.50 1.44
N GLY A 677 -33.25 -51.58 0.52
CA GLY A 677 -32.82 -51.91 -0.85
C GLY A 677 -31.59 -52.81 -0.89
N ARG A 678 -30.61 -52.56 -0.01
CA ARG A 678 -29.39 -53.38 0.11
C ARG A 678 -29.62 -54.78 0.69
N LYS A 679 -30.78 -55.04 1.30
CA LYS A 679 -31.17 -56.34 1.88
C LYS A 679 -31.85 -57.27 0.86
N VAL A 680 -32.44 -56.72 -0.20
CA VAL A 680 -33.12 -57.48 -1.28
C VAL A 680 -32.13 -58.06 -2.30
N LEU A 681 -30.95 -57.43 -2.47
CA LEU A 681 -29.96 -57.77 -3.51
C LEU A 681 -28.85 -58.77 -3.08
N LYS A 682 -29.02 -59.50 -1.96
CA LYS A 682 -28.08 -60.56 -1.50
C LYS A 682 -28.75 -61.93 -1.42
N GLY A 683 -29.41 -62.34 -2.52
CA GLY A 683 -30.27 -63.52 -2.60
C GLY A 683 -29.76 -64.73 -3.38
N TYR A 684 -28.52 -64.76 -3.90
CA TYR A 684 -27.98 -65.91 -4.65
C TYR A 684 -26.47 -66.15 -4.43
N ASN A 685 -26.13 -67.41 -4.12
CA ASN A 685 -24.87 -68.20 -4.28
C ASN A 685 -23.51 -67.51 -4.58
N ARG A 686 -22.35 -67.95 -4.06
CA ARG A 686 -21.95 -68.98 -3.05
C ARG A 686 -20.46 -68.73 -2.63
N SER A 687 -19.89 -69.57 -1.75
CA SER A 687 -18.63 -69.35 -0.98
C SER A 687 -17.63 -70.55 -1.07
N ILE A 688 -16.37 -70.55 -0.55
CA ILE A 688 -15.75 -69.73 0.51
C ILE A 688 -14.29 -69.20 0.27
N PRO A 689 -13.18 -69.99 0.31
CA PRO A 689 -11.97 -69.52 1.01
C PRO A 689 -10.68 -69.39 0.14
N PHE A 690 -9.70 -68.53 0.46
CA PHE A 690 -8.82 -68.64 1.64
C PHE A 690 -8.20 -67.29 2.09
N THR A 691 -7.66 -67.28 3.31
CA THR A 691 -7.00 -66.14 4.00
C THR A 691 -5.59 -66.51 4.48
N PHE A 692 -4.71 -65.53 4.70
CA PHE A 692 -3.58 -65.64 5.63
C PHE A 692 -3.06 -64.26 6.10
N GLU A 693 -2.73 -64.12 7.38
CA GLU A 693 -1.97 -62.99 7.98
C GLU A 693 -0.56 -63.46 8.35
N TRP A 694 0.41 -62.55 8.60
CA TRP A 694 1.05 -62.44 9.93
C TRP A 694 1.99 -61.21 10.09
N ARG A 695 2.63 -61.10 11.26
CA ARG A 695 3.12 -59.84 11.86
C ARG A 695 4.66 -59.67 11.92
N SER A 696 5.08 -58.41 11.81
CA SER A 696 6.15 -57.68 12.54
C SER A 696 7.42 -58.39 13.07
N PHE A 697 8.59 -57.77 12.85
CA PHE A 697 9.76 -57.85 13.76
C PHE A 697 10.56 -56.52 13.78
N PHE A 698 11.22 -56.23 14.92
CA PHE A 698 12.18 -55.11 15.14
C PHE A 698 13.63 -55.70 15.23
N LYS A 699 14.78 -55.00 15.32
CA LYS A 699 15.15 -53.67 15.89
C LYS A 699 16.61 -53.29 15.52
N LYS A 700 16.97 -51.99 15.65
CA LYS A 700 18.36 -51.41 15.75
C LYS A 700 19.26 -51.45 14.48
N ASN A 701 20.26 -50.57 14.27
CA ASN A 701 20.85 -49.52 15.13
C ASN A 701 21.53 -48.33 14.37
N SER A 702 21.19 -47.07 14.72
CA SER A 702 21.99 -45.81 14.50
C SER A 702 22.37 -45.38 13.06
N ARG A 703 22.72 -44.12 12.71
CA ARG A 703 23.00 -42.88 13.47
C ARG A 703 22.89 -41.65 12.53
N SER A 704 22.45 -40.47 13.03
CA SER A 704 22.54 -39.12 12.40
C SER A 704 21.88 -38.87 11.04
N ASN A 705 21.24 -37.72 10.75
CA ASN A 705 20.79 -36.58 11.57
C ASN A 705 19.47 -36.02 10.97
N ASP A 706 18.67 -35.36 11.81
CA ASP A 706 17.72 -34.23 11.56
C ASP A 706 17.09 -34.12 10.15
N ILE A 707 15.78 -34.32 9.94
CA ILE A 707 14.60 -33.69 10.56
C ILE A 707 14.55 -32.17 10.34
N GLU A 708 13.77 -31.76 9.33
CA GLU A 708 12.58 -30.95 9.59
C GLU A 708 11.45 -31.35 8.62
N MET A 709 10.20 -31.23 9.08
CA MET A 709 9.00 -31.55 8.32
C MET A 709 7.91 -30.56 8.71
N LEU A 710 7.51 -29.66 7.81
CA LEU A 710 6.31 -28.86 8.00
C LEU A 710 5.58 -28.61 6.67
N ILE A 711 4.27 -28.79 6.73
CA ILE A 711 3.34 -28.91 5.62
C ILE A 711 3.05 -27.54 4.98
N ARG A 712 3.05 -27.52 3.64
CA ARG A 712 2.15 -26.69 2.81
C ARG A 712 1.63 -27.54 1.65
#